data_AF-A0A8C0T023-F1
#
_entry.id   AF-A0A8C0T023-F1
#
_cell.length_a   1.000
_cell.length_b   1.000
_cell.length_c   1.000
_cell.angle_alpha   90.00
_cell.angle_beta   90.00
_cell.angle_gamma   90.00
#
_symmetry.space_group_name_H-M   'P 1'
#
loop_
_entity.id
_entity.type
_entity.pdbx_description
1 polymer ?
#
loop_
_entity_poly.entity_id
_entity_poly.type
_entity_poly.pdbx_seq_one_letter_code
_entity_poly.pdbx_strand_id
1 'polypeptide(L)'
;MPKAISDLVLSGPLPAILLDWWWDRAGHLCWKGRCGCCGIPPSPPPPGAPRGGAGLPGRGRAGAFPRDSNPELVSAPLGRPRPLSRSRSLTRECGPRVQALDRGTPSFSEAPDQALPWPDVGRSGNYRRSCSGWTMAPPRNVVKIAVQKPDAIPQLIRLDQAKPLAAVVKEVCDAWSLSHSERYALQFADGHRRYITENNRTEIKNGSILCLSTAPDLEAERLLSGLQSGSRERRRETLQHLVLLAPDVTFAQEVISRDGLQRLGTIIEDGDDLGEVLTLTLRAFLELMEHGMVSWETLSIPFIRKVVSYVNMNLMDASVQPLALRLLESVTLSSPALGQLVKSEVPLDRLLVHLQVMNQQLQTKAMALLTALLQGASPTERKHMLDYLWQRNLRQFIYKNIIHSATPLGDEMAHHLYVLQALTLGLLEPRMRTPLDPYSPEQREQLQALRQAAFESEGESLGAGLSADRRRSLCAREFRKLGFSNSNPAQDLERVPPGLLALDNMLYFSRHAPSAYSRFVLENSSREDKHECPFARSSIQLTVLLCELLRVGEPCSETAQDFSPMFFGQDQSFHELFCVSIQLLNKTWKEMRATQEDFDKVIQVVREQLARTLALKPSSLELFRTKVNALPYGEVLRLRQTERLHQEGTLAPPILELREKLKPELMGLIRQQRLLRLCEGTLFRKISSRRRQDKLWFCCLSPNHKVLQYGDVEEGASPPTLESLPEQLPVADIKALLTGKDCPHVREKGSGKQNKDLYELAFSVSYDHGEEEAYLNFIAPSKREFHLWTDGLSALLGSPMGSEQTRLDLEQLLTMETKLRLLELENVPIPEQPPPIPPPPTNFNFCYDCSITEP
;
A
#
# COMPACT_ATOMS: atom_id res chain seq x y z
N MET A 1 13.85 7.12 34.02
CA MET A 1 14.46 6.37 32.89
C MET A 1 13.53 5.38 32.20
N PRO A 2 12.98 4.29 32.81
CA PRO A 2 12.22 3.28 32.05
C PRO A 2 10.89 3.79 31.45
N LYS A 3 10.24 4.75 32.12
CA LYS A 3 8.94 5.30 31.70
C LYS A 3 9.05 6.26 30.51
N ALA A 4 10.07 7.14 30.51
CA ALA A 4 10.39 8.02 29.39
C ALA A 4 10.84 7.23 28.13
N ILE A 5 11.54 6.10 28.34
CA ILE A 5 11.92 5.17 27.27
C ILE A 5 10.69 4.44 26.70
N SER A 6 9.75 4.03 27.55
CA SER A 6 8.48 3.43 27.13
C SER A 6 7.61 4.39 26.32
N ASP A 7 7.59 5.68 26.69
CA ASP A 7 6.77 6.68 26.01
C ASP A 7 7.37 7.13 24.65
N LEU A 8 8.69 7.01 24.45
CA LEU A 8 9.34 7.29 23.15
C LEU A 8 9.08 6.20 22.09
N VAL A 9 9.06 4.93 22.50
CA VAL A 9 8.84 3.77 21.61
C VAL A 9 7.39 3.70 21.11
N LEU A 10 6.44 4.35 21.80
CA LEU A 10 5.02 4.38 21.44
C LEU A 10 4.67 5.35 20.27
N SER A 11 5.65 6.04 19.68
CA SER A 11 5.42 7.08 18.65
C SER A 11 5.46 6.60 17.19
N GLY A 12 5.61 5.30 16.93
CA GLY A 12 5.54 4.70 15.59
C GLY A 12 6.63 3.66 15.35
N PRO A 13 6.48 2.77 14.35
CA PRO A 13 7.47 1.74 14.07
C PRO A 13 8.71 2.36 13.43
N LEU A 14 9.77 2.54 14.22
CA LEU A 14 11.11 2.77 13.67
C LEU A 14 11.57 1.48 12.96
N PRO A 15 12.15 1.55 11.74
CA PRO A 15 12.78 0.41 11.08
C PRO A 15 13.84 -0.27 11.98
N ALA A 16 14.00 -1.60 11.87
CA ALA A 16 14.86 -2.40 12.74
C ALA A 16 16.29 -1.87 12.89
N ILE A 17 16.88 -1.30 11.83
CA ILE A 17 18.24 -0.74 11.85
C ILE A 17 18.31 0.58 12.62
N LEU A 18 17.26 1.40 12.54
CA LEU A 18 17.15 2.61 13.36
C LEU A 18 16.89 2.25 14.83
N LEU A 19 16.24 1.11 15.10
CA LEU A 19 16.14 0.53 16.45
C LEU A 19 17.48 -0.01 16.96
N ASP A 20 18.19 -0.83 16.18
CA ASP A 20 19.45 -1.44 16.60
C ASP A 20 20.52 -0.39 16.85
N TRP A 21 20.63 0.61 15.96
CA TRP A 21 21.47 1.79 16.18
C TRP A 21 21.08 2.54 17.45
N TRP A 22 19.78 2.71 17.71
CA TRP A 22 19.31 3.36 18.92
C TRP A 22 19.61 2.56 20.19
N TRP A 23 19.45 1.24 20.15
CA TRP A 23 19.76 0.33 21.26
C TRP A 23 21.25 0.31 21.59
N ASP A 24 22.12 0.31 20.59
CA ASP A 24 23.57 0.35 20.78
C ASP A 24 23.99 1.68 21.46
N ARG A 25 23.44 2.80 20.99
CA ARG A 25 23.73 4.13 21.56
C ARG A 25 23.14 4.33 22.96
N ALA A 26 21.90 3.86 23.20
CA ALA A 26 21.27 3.88 24.51
C ALA A 26 22.00 2.95 25.51
N GLY A 27 22.49 1.80 25.04
CA GLY A 27 23.32 0.88 25.81
C GLY A 27 24.63 1.52 26.26
N HIS A 28 25.31 2.24 25.36
CA HIS A 28 26.52 3.00 25.66
C HIS A 28 26.31 4.11 26.71
N LEU A 29 25.18 4.82 26.69
CA LEU A 29 24.83 5.84 27.69
C LEU A 29 24.48 5.21 29.05
N CYS A 30 23.80 4.06 29.05
CA CYS A 30 23.50 3.29 30.27
C CYS A 30 24.78 2.73 30.94
N TRP A 31 25.82 2.46 30.13
CA TRP A 31 27.15 2.10 30.60
C TRP A 31 27.90 3.28 31.22
N LYS A 32 27.90 4.46 30.58
CA LYS A 32 28.51 5.68 31.13
C LYS A 32 27.86 6.14 32.44
N GLY A 33 26.54 6.00 32.57
CA GLY A 33 25.79 6.34 33.79
C GLY A 33 26.00 5.39 34.99
N ARG A 34 26.64 4.22 34.81
CA ARG A 34 26.93 3.26 35.88
C ARG A 34 28.39 3.23 36.34
N CYS A 35 29.29 3.96 35.70
CA CYS A 35 30.70 4.03 36.11
C CYS A 35 30.98 4.99 37.28
N GLY A 36 29.94 5.51 37.93
CA GLY A 36 30.04 6.12 39.25
C GLY A 36 29.53 5.16 40.32
N CYS A 37 30.45 4.54 41.06
CA CYS A 37 30.26 3.64 42.22
C CYS A 37 30.25 2.12 41.93
N CYS A 38 31.28 1.47 42.50
CA CYS A 38 31.44 0.04 42.79
C CYS A 38 31.93 -0.85 41.64
N GLY A 39 33.24 -1.11 41.63
CA GLY A 39 33.84 -2.21 40.90
C GLY A 39 33.49 -3.57 41.52
N ILE A 40 32.90 -4.43 40.71
CA ILE A 40 32.99 -5.92 40.64
C ILE A 40 32.16 -6.32 39.39
N PRO A 41 32.70 -7.11 38.44
CA PRO A 41 31.91 -7.57 37.29
C PRO A 41 30.99 -8.75 37.68
N PRO A 42 29.72 -8.81 37.26
CA PRO A 42 28.91 -10.01 37.40
C PRO A 42 29.19 -10.98 36.24
N SER A 43 29.35 -12.26 36.57
CA SER A 43 29.47 -13.38 35.64
C SER A 43 28.14 -13.67 34.90
N PRO A 44 28.18 -14.23 33.66
CA PRO A 44 26.99 -14.50 32.87
C PRO A 44 26.20 -15.71 33.40
N PRO A 45 24.85 -15.73 33.31
CA PRO A 45 24.06 -16.87 33.73
C PRO A 45 24.01 -17.96 32.63
N PRO A 46 23.90 -19.26 32.99
CA PRO A 46 23.76 -20.35 32.03
C PRO A 46 22.31 -20.48 31.52
N PRO A 47 22.08 -21.11 30.35
CA PRO A 47 20.75 -21.21 29.74
C PRO A 47 19.97 -22.46 30.21
N GLY A 48 18.65 -22.31 30.43
CA GLY A 48 17.69 -23.41 30.24
C GLY A 48 16.68 -23.71 31.38
N ALA A 49 15.41 -23.37 31.11
CA ALA A 49 14.14 -24.00 31.58
C ALA A 49 13.65 -23.77 33.03
N PRO A 50 12.36 -24.06 33.34
CA PRO A 50 11.13 -23.41 32.87
C PRO A 50 10.33 -22.79 34.05
N ARG A 51 9.51 -21.75 33.79
CA ARG A 51 8.65 -21.15 34.84
C ARG A 51 7.40 -22.02 35.08
N GLY A 52 7.44 -22.82 36.14
CA GLY A 52 6.26 -23.35 36.82
C GLY A 52 5.64 -22.28 37.72
N GLY A 53 4.33 -22.10 37.61
CA GLY A 53 3.53 -21.27 38.50
C GLY A 53 3.10 -22.03 39.76
N ALA A 54 3.00 -21.32 40.88
CA ALA A 54 2.30 -21.80 42.06
C ALA A 54 1.72 -20.62 42.87
N GLY A 55 0.43 -20.71 43.18
CA GLY A 55 -0.02 -20.67 44.58
C GLY A 55 -0.57 -19.37 45.16
N LEU A 56 -1.91 -19.30 45.17
CA LEU A 56 -2.85 -18.43 45.92
C LEU A 56 -2.64 -18.38 47.47
N PRO A 57 -3.39 -17.53 48.21
CA PRO A 57 -4.73 -17.91 48.73
C PRO A 57 -5.77 -16.74 48.64
N GLY A 58 -7.10 -16.88 48.63
CA GLY A 58 -8.01 -18.01 48.77
C GLY A 58 -9.49 -17.55 48.81
N ARG A 59 -10.39 -18.54 49.03
CA ARG A 59 -11.85 -18.51 49.34
C ARG A 59 -12.87 -18.72 48.19
N GLY A 60 -13.48 -19.91 48.18
CA GLY A 60 -14.94 -20.02 48.36
C GLY A 60 -15.74 -20.99 47.45
N ARG A 61 -16.04 -22.20 47.98
CA ARG A 61 -17.22 -23.10 47.73
C ARG A 61 -17.39 -23.70 46.30
N ALA A 62 -17.93 -24.89 46.04
CA ALA A 62 -18.30 -26.13 46.77
C ALA A 62 -18.79 -27.16 45.70
N GLY A 63 -18.65 -28.48 45.96
CA GLY A 63 -19.35 -29.60 45.26
C GLY A 63 -18.41 -30.54 44.46
N ALA A 64 -17.93 -31.68 45.01
CA ALA A 64 -18.58 -33.01 45.06
C ALA A 64 -18.75 -33.63 43.63
N PHE A 65 -18.05 -34.67 43.14
CA PHE A 65 -17.76 -36.06 43.58
C PHE A 65 -17.70 -36.92 42.23
N PRO A 66 -17.35 -38.23 42.18
CA PRO A 66 -16.02 -38.66 41.69
C PRO A 66 -15.99 -39.80 40.63
N ARG A 67 -14.74 -40.19 40.29
CA ARG A 67 -14.19 -41.56 39.98
C ARG A 67 -14.69 -42.35 38.77
N ASP A 68 -13.73 -42.76 37.94
CA ASP A 68 -13.35 -44.16 37.62
C ASP A 68 -12.17 -44.12 36.62
N SER A 69 -11.35 -45.12 36.29
CA SER A 69 -10.82 -46.34 36.91
C SER A 69 -10.05 -47.09 35.78
N ASN A 70 -8.72 -46.93 35.70
CA ASN A 70 -7.74 -47.99 35.35
C ASN A 70 -7.78 -48.69 33.93
N PRO A 71 -6.87 -49.65 33.58
CA PRO A 71 -5.86 -49.48 32.51
C PRO A 71 -5.72 -50.71 31.55
N GLU A 72 -4.73 -50.73 30.64
CA GLU A 72 -3.91 -51.90 30.17
C GLU A 72 -3.18 -51.51 28.84
N LEU A 73 -1.84 -51.48 28.70
CA LEU A 73 -0.78 -52.52 28.62
C LEU A 73 -0.78 -53.37 27.34
N VAL A 74 0.22 -53.21 26.46
CA VAL A 74 1.03 -54.30 25.82
C VAL A 74 2.45 -53.80 25.42
N SER A 75 3.43 -54.47 26.03
CA SER A 75 4.88 -54.71 25.82
C SER A 75 5.63 -54.48 24.48
N ALA A 76 6.76 -53.73 24.52
CA ALA A 76 8.23 -54.10 24.54
C ALA A 76 8.82 -55.17 23.56
N PRO A 77 10.18 -55.40 23.42
CA PRO A 77 11.41 -54.69 23.87
C PRO A 77 12.62 -54.72 22.86
N LEU A 78 13.82 -54.34 23.37
CA LEU A 78 15.24 -54.62 22.97
C LEU A 78 15.94 -53.47 22.21
N GLY A 79 17.13 -52.97 22.58
CA GLY A 79 18.09 -53.30 23.63
C GLY A 79 19.31 -52.35 23.50
N ARG A 80 19.86 -51.92 24.64
CA ARG A 80 21.14 -51.18 24.80
C ARG A 80 22.20 -52.19 25.29
N PRO A 81 23.53 -51.99 25.11
CA PRO A 81 24.29 -51.11 26.01
C PRO A 81 25.54 -50.38 25.43
N ARG A 82 26.01 -49.38 26.20
CA ARG A 82 27.30 -48.62 26.12
C ARG A 82 28.51 -49.52 26.56
N PRO A 83 29.78 -49.09 26.90
CA PRO A 83 30.38 -47.73 27.08
C PRO A 83 31.93 -47.52 26.86
N LEU A 84 32.42 -46.26 27.07
CA LEU A 84 33.74 -45.79 27.65
C LEU A 84 35.08 -46.11 26.91
N SER A 85 36.17 -45.31 26.86
CA SER A 85 36.63 -44.05 27.50
C SER A 85 38.03 -43.57 27.00
N ARG A 86 38.39 -42.30 27.31
CA ARG A 86 39.74 -41.67 27.49
C ARG A 86 40.66 -41.46 26.26
N SER A 87 41.55 -40.46 26.13
CA SER A 87 41.91 -39.19 26.80
C SER A 87 43.17 -38.62 26.11
N ARG A 88 43.32 -37.29 25.91
CA ARG A 88 44.50 -36.44 26.26
C ARG A 88 44.56 -35.09 25.51
N SER A 89 45.16 -34.14 26.22
CA SER A 89 45.33 -32.69 26.10
C SER A 89 46.49 -32.19 25.21
N LEU A 90 46.50 -30.87 24.91
CA LEU A 90 47.62 -29.88 24.84
C LEU A 90 47.23 -28.72 23.86
N THR A 91 46.78 -27.54 24.31
CA THR A 91 47.53 -26.28 24.62
C THR A 91 48.33 -25.62 23.48
N ARG A 92 47.97 -24.33 23.19
CA ARG A 92 48.84 -23.16 22.86
C ARG A 92 49.70 -23.26 21.59
N GLU A 93 50.09 -22.21 20.86
CA GLU A 93 50.28 -20.78 21.11
C GLU A 93 50.44 -20.10 19.73
N CYS A 94 49.94 -18.86 19.57
CA CYS A 94 50.34 -17.97 18.49
C CYS A 94 51.65 -17.26 18.88
N GLY A 95 52.59 -17.14 17.96
CA GLY A 95 53.84 -16.40 18.13
C GLY A 95 54.12 -15.46 16.94
N PRO A 96 54.92 -14.38 17.14
CA PRO A 96 54.84 -13.12 16.39
C PRO A 96 56.12 -12.80 15.58
N ARG A 97 56.11 -11.73 14.75
CA ARG A 97 57.29 -10.99 14.22
C ARG A 97 56.83 -9.59 13.79
N VAL A 98 57.14 -8.49 14.50
CA VAL A 98 58.41 -7.74 14.70
C VAL A 98 58.72 -6.72 13.58
N GLN A 99 58.53 -5.46 13.99
CA GLN A 99 59.32 -4.23 13.79
C GLN A 99 59.52 -3.59 12.40
N ALA A 100 59.14 -2.31 12.38
CA ALA A 100 59.51 -1.28 11.42
C ALA A 100 60.98 -0.83 11.59
N LEU A 101 61.54 -0.28 10.51
CA LEU A 101 62.69 0.62 10.57
C LEU A 101 62.44 1.80 9.63
N ASP A 102 62.54 2.95 10.26
CA ASP A 102 62.29 4.31 9.79
C ASP A 102 63.56 4.90 9.20
N ARG A 103 63.48 5.66 8.09
CA ARG A 103 64.46 6.69 7.71
C ARG A 103 63.85 7.71 6.72
N GLY A 104 63.60 8.92 7.22
CA GLY A 104 64.02 10.16 6.55
C GLY A 104 62.97 11.00 5.83
N THR A 105 62.32 11.92 6.56
CA THR A 105 61.87 13.26 6.08
C THR A 105 63.08 14.23 6.05
N PRO A 106 63.01 15.52 5.59
CA PRO A 106 61.88 16.39 5.19
C PRO A 106 62.15 17.08 3.80
N SER A 107 61.41 18.03 3.21
CA SER A 107 60.72 19.25 3.70
C SER A 107 59.94 19.94 2.55
N PHE A 108 58.85 20.65 2.90
CA PHE A 108 58.32 21.97 2.43
C PHE A 108 58.73 22.52 1.04
N SER A 109 57.96 23.28 0.27
CA SER A 109 56.72 24.07 0.30
C SER A 109 56.43 24.38 -1.20
N GLU A 110 55.25 24.70 -1.73
CA GLU A 110 54.48 25.94 -1.62
C GLU A 110 53.62 25.95 -2.92
N ALA A 111 52.36 26.39 -2.84
CA ALA A 111 51.52 26.76 -4.01
C ALA A 111 52.02 28.12 -4.60
N PRO A 112 51.45 28.76 -5.65
CA PRO A 112 50.15 28.49 -6.30
C PRO A 112 50.09 28.77 -7.84
N ASP A 113 48.87 28.59 -8.36
CA ASP A 113 48.17 29.45 -9.33
C ASP A 113 48.60 29.64 -10.80
N GLN A 114 47.61 29.31 -11.64
CA GLN A 114 47.02 30.13 -12.71
C GLN A 114 47.55 30.04 -14.16
N ALA A 115 46.52 29.96 -15.02
CA ALA A 115 46.39 30.52 -16.36
C ALA A 115 47.03 29.76 -17.55
N LEU A 116 46.14 29.10 -18.29
CA LEU A 116 45.93 29.16 -19.76
C LEU A 116 46.65 30.30 -20.51
N PRO A 117 46.70 30.31 -21.87
CA PRO A 117 46.38 29.30 -22.89
C PRO A 117 47.55 29.18 -23.90
N TRP A 118 47.37 28.62 -25.11
CA TRP A 118 47.97 29.00 -26.42
C TRP A 118 47.87 27.81 -27.42
N PRO A 119 47.91 28.04 -28.75
CA PRO A 119 46.86 27.61 -29.66
C PRO A 119 47.34 26.67 -30.80
N ASP A 120 46.37 26.26 -31.61
CA ASP A 120 46.48 25.68 -32.95
C ASP A 120 47.55 26.31 -33.86
N VAL A 121 48.41 25.49 -34.49
CA VAL A 121 48.87 25.64 -35.89
C VAL A 121 49.36 24.28 -36.45
N GLY A 122 48.75 23.84 -37.57
CA GLY A 122 49.53 23.53 -38.78
C GLY A 122 49.95 22.10 -39.12
N ARG A 123 49.08 21.42 -39.87
CA ARG A 123 49.31 20.55 -41.05
C ARG A 123 50.75 20.13 -41.45
N SER A 124 50.80 18.81 -41.73
CA SER A 124 51.38 18.12 -42.91
C SER A 124 52.80 17.54 -42.78
N GLY A 125 52.89 16.22 -42.94
CA GLY A 125 54.15 15.51 -43.17
C GLY A 125 54.02 13.99 -43.04
N ASN A 126 53.57 13.32 -44.10
CA ASN A 126 53.56 11.86 -44.25
C ASN A 126 54.95 11.25 -44.05
N TYR A 127 55.09 10.28 -43.13
CA TYR A 127 56.01 9.15 -43.27
C TYR A 127 55.36 7.88 -42.72
N ARG A 128 55.12 6.92 -43.62
CA ARG A 128 54.71 5.54 -43.28
C ARG A 128 55.80 4.84 -42.46
N ARG A 129 55.40 4.15 -41.40
CA ARG A 129 55.75 2.74 -41.15
C ARG A 129 54.81 2.11 -40.13
N SER A 130 54.35 0.92 -40.47
CA SER A 130 53.34 0.12 -39.78
C SER A 130 53.84 -0.47 -38.46
N CYS A 131 53.01 -0.42 -37.43
CA CYS A 131 52.91 -1.49 -36.44
C CYS A 131 51.44 -1.91 -36.31
N SER A 132 51.19 -3.13 -36.77
CA SER A 132 49.98 -3.92 -36.58
C SER A 132 49.69 -4.13 -35.10
N GLY A 133 48.44 -3.93 -34.68
CA GLY A 133 48.00 -4.30 -33.35
C GLY A 133 46.86 -3.46 -32.77
N TRP A 134 45.88 -3.08 -33.57
CA TRP A 134 44.60 -2.62 -33.03
C TRP A 134 43.58 -3.73 -33.23
N THR A 135 43.35 -4.51 -32.19
CA THR A 135 42.10 -5.25 -32.02
C THR A 135 40.98 -4.22 -32.14
N MET A 136 40.27 -4.23 -33.27
CA MET A 136 39.01 -3.52 -33.40
C MET A 136 38.14 -3.91 -32.20
N ALA A 137 37.68 -2.91 -31.45
CA ALA A 137 36.59 -3.12 -30.51
C ALA A 137 35.45 -3.83 -31.28
N PRO A 138 34.87 -4.90 -30.74
CA PRO A 138 33.82 -5.61 -31.46
C PRO A 138 32.71 -4.61 -31.81
N PRO A 139 32.17 -4.63 -33.04
CA PRO A 139 31.07 -3.77 -33.41
C PRO A 139 29.95 -3.93 -32.37
N ARG A 140 29.52 -2.81 -31.76
CA ARG A 140 28.56 -2.77 -30.64
C ARG A 140 27.21 -3.42 -30.97
N ASN A 141 26.94 -3.69 -32.26
CA ASN A 141 25.72 -4.29 -32.77
C ASN A 141 25.76 -5.83 -32.81
N VAL A 142 26.84 -6.51 -32.41
CA VAL A 142 26.92 -7.98 -32.45
C VAL A 142 26.72 -8.59 -31.06
N VAL A 143 25.70 -9.42 -30.91
CA VAL A 143 25.39 -10.17 -29.68
C VAL A 143 25.67 -11.66 -29.86
N LYS A 144 26.32 -12.27 -28.87
CA LYS A 144 26.59 -13.71 -28.81
C LYS A 144 25.40 -14.40 -28.16
N ILE A 145 24.75 -15.29 -28.88
CA ILE A 145 23.56 -16.00 -28.42
C ILE A 145 23.73 -17.51 -28.57
N ALA A 146 22.96 -18.26 -27.81
CA ALA A 146 22.78 -19.70 -28.01
C ALA A 146 21.38 -19.95 -28.57
N VAL A 147 21.26 -20.61 -29.71
CA VAL A 147 19.97 -21.04 -30.27
C VAL A 147 19.81 -22.53 -30.06
N GLN A 148 18.73 -22.92 -29.39
CA GLN A 148 18.38 -24.28 -29.07
C GLN A 148 17.25 -24.77 -29.96
N LYS A 149 17.24 -26.08 -30.23
CA LYS A 149 16.15 -26.79 -30.87
C LYS A 149 16.01 -28.14 -30.17
N PRO A 150 14.77 -28.64 -29.95
CA PRO A 150 14.56 -29.99 -29.45
C PRO A 150 15.35 -31.01 -30.28
N ASP A 151 16.06 -31.89 -29.57
CA ASP A 151 16.86 -32.99 -30.11
C ASP A 151 18.06 -32.56 -31.00
N ALA A 152 18.56 -31.34 -30.84
CA ALA A 152 19.75 -30.85 -31.54
C ALA A 152 20.76 -30.18 -30.61
N ILE A 153 22.03 -30.19 -31.01
CA ILE A 153 23.09 -29.47 -30.30
C ILE A 153 22.84 -27.97 -30.47
N PRO A 154 22.82 -27.17 -29.39
CA PRO A 154 22.65 -25.72 -29.45
C PRO A 154 23.72 -25.06 -30.34
N GLN A 155 23.29 -24.12 -31.18
CA GLN A 155 24.19 -23.33 -32.02
C GLN A 155 24.60 -22.05 -31.30
N LEU A 156 25.91 -21.75 -31.28
CA LEU A 156 26.43 -20.48 -30.78
C LEU A 156 26.61 -19.52 -31.94
N ILE A 157 25.80 -18.46 -31.97
CA ILE A 157 25.72 -17.54 -33.10
C ILE A 157 26.16 -16.14 -32.65
N ARG A 158 26.92 -15.46 -33.49
CA ARG A 158 27.20 -14.02 -33.37
C ARG A 158 26.16 -13.28 -34.18
N LEU A 159 25.04 -12.94 -33.55
CA LEU A 159 23.92 -12.26 -34.18
C LEU A 159 24.27 -10.78 -34.36
N ASP A 160 24.31 -10.33 -35.61
CA ASP A 160 24.42 -8.90 -35.93
C ASP A 160 23.04 -8.26 -35.89
N GLN A 161 22.86 -7.28 -35.01
CA GLN A 161 21.62 -6.53 -34.82
C GLN A 161 21.25 -5.65 -36.02
N ALA A 162 22.18 -5.36 -36.93
CA ALA A 162 21.87 -4.68 -38.18
C ALA A 162 21.33 -5.63 -39.26
N LYS A 163 21.50 -6.94 -39.09
CA LYS A 163 21.09 -7.94 -40.08
C LYS A 163 19.61 -8.31 -39.91
N PRO A 164 18.80 -8.38 -40.98
CA PRO A 164 17.40 -8.78 -40.87
C PRO A 164 17.23 -10.13 -40.17
N LEU A 165 16.25 -10.26 -39.27
CA LEU A 165 16.00 -11.50 -38.52
C LEU A 165 15.74 -12.69 -39.45
N ALA A 166 15.06 -12.46 -40.58
CA ALA A 166 14.83 -13.50 -41.58
C ALA A 166 16.14 -14.12 -42.11
N ALA A 167 17.19 -13.31 -42.27
CA ALA A 167 18.51 -13.80 -42.70
C ALA A 167 19.21 -14.57 -41.57
N VAL A 168 19.02 -14.16 -40.31
CA VAL A 168 19.56 -14.87 -39.14
C VAL A 168 18.89 -16.23 -38.97
N VAL A 169 17.55 -16.29 -39.07
CA VAL A 169 16.77 -17.54 -39.01
C VAL A 169 17.21 -18.48 -40.13
N LYS A 170 17.41 -17.96 -41.35
CA LYS A 170 17.92 -18.76 -42.46
C LYS A 170 19.27 -19.41 -42.14
N GLU A 171 20.21 -18.68 -41.57
CA GLU A 171 21.51 -19.23 -41.18
C GLU A 171 21.40 -20.31 -40.09
N VAL A 172 20.53 -20.10 -39.10
CA VAL A 172 20.25 -21.10 -38.05
C VAL A 172 19.68 -22.37 -38.68
N CYS A 173 18.71 -22.23 -39.59
CA CYS A 173 18.06 -23.33 -40.28
C CYS A 173 19.05 -24.09 -41.18
N ASP A 174 19.87 -23.38 -41.96
CA ASP A 174 20.88 -23.96 -42.85
C ASP A 174 21.89 -24.82 -42.06
N ALA A 175 22.30 -24.36 -40.87
CA ALA A 175 23.22 -25.09 -40.01
C ALA A 175 22.62 -26.36 -39.37
N TRP A 176 21.29 -26.47 -39.27
CA TRP A 176 20.59 -27.70 -38.88
C TRP A 176 19.98 -28.45 -40.08
N SER A 177 20.31 -28.08 -41.32
CA SER A 177 19.77 -28.66 -42.54
C SER A 177 18.23 -28.63 -42.61
N LEU A 178 17.61 -27.58 -42.08
CA LEU A 178 16.16 -27.38 -42.10
C LEU A 178 15.76 -26.63 -43.38
N SER A 179 14.92 -27.27 -44.19
CA SER A 179 14.29 -26.65 -45.35
C SER A 179 13.25 -25.60 -44.92
N HIS A 180 13.02 -24.57 -45.75
CA HIS A 180 11.97 -23.57 -45.54
C HIS A 180 12.16 -22.72 -44.27
N SER A 181 13.20 -21.88 -44.25
CA SER A 181 13.51 -20.98 -43.13
C SER A 181 12.35 -20.05 -42.74
N GLU A 182 11.46 -19.75 -43.69
CA GLU A 182 10.24 -18.95 -43.48
C GLU A 182 9.23 -19.59 -42.52
N ARG A 183 9.34 -20.89 -42.24
CA ARG A 183 8.44 -21.61 -41.33
C ARG A 183 8.85 -21.53 -39.87
N TYR A 184 9.97 -20.87 -39.58
CA TYR A 184 10.56 -20.82 -38.25
C TYR A 184 10.66 -19.39 -37.74
N ALA A 185 10.61 -19.23 -36.43
CA ALA A 185 10.87 -17.98 -35.74
C ALA A 185 11.75 -18.24 -34.50
N LEU A 186 12.31 -17.17 -33.96
CA LEU A 186 13.06 -17.23 -32.70
C LEU A 186 12.13 -16.84 -31.55
N GLN A 187 12.22 -17.59 -30.46
CA GLN A 187 11.58 -17.27 -29.18
C GLN A 187 12.65 -17.16 -28.09
N PHE A 188 12.37 -16.40 -27.04
CA PHE A 188 13.17 -16.51 -25.83
C PHE A 188 12.97 -17.90 -25.19
N ALA A 189 14.04 -18.51 -24.70
CA ALA A 189 13.99 -19.78 -23.99
C ALA A 189 13.51 -19.63 -22.54
N ASP A 190 13.19 -18.40 -22.11
CA ASP A 190 12.63 -18.11 -20.80
C ASP A 190 11.21 -18.68 -20.66
N GLY A 191 10.71 -18.76 -19.42
CA GLY A 191 9.42 -19.39 -19.11
C GLY A 191 8.20 -18.78 -19.81
N HIS A 192 8.35 -17.68 -20.56
CA HIS A 192 7.26 -16.95 -21.22
C HIS A 192 7.27 -17.11 -22.75
N ARG A 193 8.29 -17.76 -23.34
CA ARG A 193 8.37 -18.12 -24.77
C ARG A 193 7.96 -17.00 -25.74
N ARG A 194 8.34 -15.75 -25.43
CA ARG A 194 7.97 -14.58 -26.23
C ARG A 194 8.63 -14.64 -27.61
N TYR A 195 7.88 -14.28 -28.66
CA TYR A 195 8.39 -14.27 -30.03
C TYR A 195 9.30 -13.06 -30.26
N ILE A 196 10.37 -13.29 -31.00
CA ILE A 196 11.31 -12.25 -31.41
C ILE A 196 10.88 -11.71 -32.78
N THR A 197 10.70 -10.39 -32.83
CA THR A 197 10.30 -9.60 -33.98
C THR A 197 11.33 -8.50 -34.21
N GLU A 198 11.25 -7.82 -35.35
CA GLU A 198 12.14 -6.69 -35.63
C GLU A 198 11.98 -5.55 -34.60
N ASN A 199 10.81 -5.46 -33.93
CA ASN A 199 10.52 -4.42 -32.96
C ASN A 199 11.13 -4.69 -31.57
N ASN A 200 11.32 -5.96 -31.20
CA ASN A 200 11.84 -6.33 -29.87
C ASN A 200 13.21 -7.03 -29.92
N ARG A 201 13.84 -7.15 -31.10
CA ARG A 201 15.18 -7.75 -31.27
C ARG A 201 16.26 -7.08 -30.42
N THR A 202 16.08 -5.82 -30.04
CA THR A 202 16.96 -5.07 -29.15
C THR A 202 16.97 -5.61 -27.73
N GLU A 203 15.95 -6.37 -27.32
CA GLU A 203 15.89 -7.07 -26.02
C GLU A 203 16.88 -8.25 -25.93
N ILE A 204 17.44 -8.72 -27.05
CA ILE A 204 18.40 -9.82 -27.09
C ILE A 204 19.76 -9.37 -26.53
N LYS A 205 20.19 -9.99 -25.44
CA LYS A 205 21.46 -9.69 -24.75
C LYS A 205 22.54 -10.74 -25.08
N ASN A 206 23.81 -10.39 -24.82
CA ASN A 206 24.88 -11.37 -24.85
C ASN A 206 24.62 -12.47 -23.82
N GLY A 207 24.71 -13.73 -24.26
CA GLY A 207 24.39 -14.90 -23.45
C GLY A 207 22.91 -15.29 -23.45
N SER A 208 22.03 -14.56 -24.16
CA SER A 208 20.64 -14.96 -24.31
C SER A 208 20.54 -16.35 -24.95
N ILE A 209 19.66 -17.17 -24.38
CA ILE A 209 19.29 -18.47 -24.91
C ILE A 209 17.96 -18.30 -25.64
N LEU A 210 17.97 -18.61 -26.93
CA LEU A 210 16.81 -18.55 -27.81
C LEU A 210 16.43 -19.97 -28.22
N CYS A 211 15.15 -20.16 -28.55
CA CYS A 211 14.63 -21.38 -29.12
C CYS A 211 14.20 -21.13 -30.55
N LEU A 212 14.57 -22.03 -31.46
CA LEU A 212 13.98 -22.07 -32.79
C LEU A 212 12.61 -22.76 -32.69
N SER A 213 11.54 -21.99 -32.87
CA SER A 213 10.16 -22.45 -32.84
C SER A 213 9.53 -22.37 -34.23
N THR A 214 8.33 -22.93 -34.38
CA THR A 214 7.46 -22.63 -35.53
C THR A 214 7.22 -21.12 -35.63
N ALA A 215 7.07 -20.58 -36.83
CA ALA A 215 6.64 -19.20 -37.05
C ALA A 215 5.24 -18.95 -36.45
N PRO A 216 4.97 -17.76 -35.88
CA PRO A 216 3.75 -17.48 -35.11
C PRO A 216 2.46 -17.64 -35.92
N ASP A 217 2.52 -17.33 -37.21
CA ASP A 217 1.41 -17.43 -38.16
C ASP A 217 1.03 -18.92 -38.41
N LEU A 218 2.03 -19.77 -38.66
CA LEU A 218 1.84 -21.22 -38.83
C LEU A 218 1.43 -21.90 -37.51
N GLU A 219 2.00 -21.45 -36.39
CA GLU A 219 1.66 -21.94 -35.07
C GLU A 219 0.20 -21.61 -34.72
N ALA A 220 -0.25 -20.38 -35.01
CA ALA A 220 -1.64 -19.98 -34.86
C ALA A 220 -2.55 -20.85 -35.76
N GLU A 221 -2.18 -21.11 -37.01
CA GLU A 221 -2.94 -22.00 -37.90
C GLU A 221 -3.10 -23.42 -37.35
N ARG A 222 -1.98 -23.98 -36.88
CA ARG A 222 -1.91 -25.34 -36.33
C ARG A 222 -2.79 -25.46 -35.09
N LEU A 223 -2.76 -24.47 -34.21
CA LEU A 223 -3.57 -24.47 -33.00
C LEU A 223 -5.05 -24.25 -33.33
N LEU A 224 -5.39 -23.29 -34.19
CA LEU A 224 -6.78 -23.02 -34.57
C LEU A 224 -7.44 -24.17 -35.35
N SER A 225 -6.67 -24.92 -36.15
CA SER A 225 -7.13 -26.16 -36.78
C SER A 225 -7.25 -27.31 -35.78
N GLY A 226 -6.33 -27.38 -34.80
CA GLY A 226 -6.41 -28.31 -33.67
C GLY A 226 -7.68 -28.15 -32.82
N LEU A 227 -8.14 -26.92 -32.61
CA LEU A 227 -9.38 -26.62 -31.88
C LEU A 227 -10.63 -27.19 -32.56
N GLN A 228 -10.63 -27.21 -33.90
CA GLN A 228 -11.72 -27.78 -34.71
C GLN A 228 -11.68 -29.31 -34.80
N SER A 229 -10.67 -29.96 -34.22
CA SER A 229 -10.66 -31.41 -34.16
C SER A 229 -11.80 -31.92 -33.25
N GLY A 230 -12.47 -33.01 -33.66
CA GLY A 230 -13.56 -33.61 -32.89
C GLY A 230 -13.11 -34.37 -31.63
N SER A 231 -11.81 -34.41 -31.32
CA SER A 231 -11.26 -35.11 -30.15
C SER A 231 -11.04 -34.14 -29.00
N ARG A 232 -11.72 -34.41 -27.86
CA ARG A 232 -11.60 -33.61 -26.63
C ARG A 232 -10.17 -33.55 -26.10
N GLU A 233 -9.42 -34.64 -26.18
CA GLU A 233 -8.04 -34.71 -25.68
C GLU A 233 -7.11 -33.84 -26.53
N ARG A 234 -7.24 -33.90 -27.85
CA ARG A 234 -6.47 -33.06 -28.77
C ARG A 234 -6.79 -31.58 -28.58
N ARG A 235 -8.06 -31.25 -28.33
CA ARG A 235 -8.50 -29.88 -28.00
C ARG A 235 -7.87 -29.40 -26.69
N ARG A 236 -7.84 -30.24 -25.65
CA ARG A 236 -7.19 -29.96 -24.36
C ARG A 236 -5.71 -29.62 -24.53
N GLU A 237 -4.94 -30.48 -25.19
CA GLU A 237 -3.51 -30.25 -25.45
C GLU A 237 -3.25 -28.98 -26.27
N THR A 238 -4.09 -28.75 -27.29
CA THR A 238 -4.04 -27.54 -28.13
C THR A 238 -4.28 -26.28 -27.30
N LEU A 239 -5.27 -26.29 -26.41
CA LEU A 239 -5.59 -25.16 -25.54
C LEU A 239 -4.51 -24.92 -24.48
N GLN A 240 -3.89 -25.96 -23.93
CA GLN A 240 -2.76 -25.82 -23.01
C GLN A 240 -1.60 -25.07 -23.70
N HIS A 241 -1.30 -25.43 -24.95
CA HIS A 241 -0.28 -24.73 -25.73
C HIS A 241 -0.70 -23.30 -26.10
N LEU A 242 -1.97 -23.07 -26.43
CA LEU A 242 -2.52 -21.75 -26.71
C LEU A 242 -2.40 -20.81 -25.50
N VAL A 243 -2.77 -21.27 -24.30
CA VAL A 243 -2.67 -20.48 -23.05
C VAL A 243 -1.23 -20.06 -22.76
N LEU A 244 -0.25 -20.91 -23.06
CA LEU A 244 1.16 -20.60 -22.87
C LEU A 244 1.63 -19.44 -23.77
N LEU A 245 1.12 -19.39 -25.01
CA LEU A 245 1.54 -18.40 -26.02
C LEU A 245 0.64 -17.15 -26.05
N ALA A 246 -0.61 -17.22 -25.54
CA ALA A 246 -1.56 -16.12 -25.55
C ALA A 246 -1.07 -14.80 -24.89
N PRO A 247 -0.20 -14.83 -23.86
CA PRO A 247 0.38 -13.60 -23.31
C PRO A 247 1.31 -12.85 -24.27
N ASP A 248 1.81 -13.50 -25.33
CA ASP A 248 2.66 -12.86 -26.34
C ASP A 248 1.80 -12.07 -27.34
N VAL A 249 2.13 -10.79 -27.50
CA VAL A 249 1.36 -9.87 -28.35
C VAL A 249 1.44 -10.23 -29.84
N THR A 250 2.57 -10.74 -30.30
CA THR A 250 2.80 -11.11 -31.71
C THR A 250 1.94 -12.32 -32.07
N PHE A 251 1.98 -13.34 -31.22
CA PHE A 251 1.15 -14.52 -31.37
C PHE A 251 -0.34 -14.20 -31.23
N ALA A 252 -0.71 -13.38 -30.23
CA ALA A 252 -2.09 -12.96 -30.04
C ALA A 252 -2.66 -12.25 -31.27
N GLN A 253 -1.86 -11.40 -31.92
CA GLN A 253 -2.25 -10.70 -33.15
C GLN A 253 -2.59 -11.69 -34.27
N GLU A 254 -1.74 -12.69 -34.51
CA GLU A 254 -1.96 -13.73 -35.54
C GLU A 254 -3.22 -14.57 -35.27
N VAL A 255 -3.46 -14.92 -34.00
CA VAL A 255 -4.66 -15.65 -33.59
C VAL A 255 -5.92 -14.80 -33.80
N ILE A 256 -5.88 -13.51 -33.45
CA ILE A 256 -7.01 -12.58 -33.60
C ILE A 256 -7.31 -12.34 -35.09
N SER A 257 -6.29 -12.14 -35.94
CA SER A 257 -6.49 -11.94 -37.38
C SER A 257 -7.09 -13.14 -38.11
N ARG A 258 -7.05 -14.33 -37.50
CA ARG A 258 -7.57 -15.59 -38.04
C ARG A 258 -8.88 -16.04 -37.37
N ASP A 259 -9.65 -15.09 -36.85
CA ASP A 259 -10.93 -15.32 -36.15
C ASP A 259 -10.80 -16.25 -34.94
N GLY A 260 -9.64 -16.28 -34.28
CA GLY A 260 -9.39 -17.13 -33.13
C GLY A 260 -10.32 -16.85 -31.95
N LEU A 261 -10.67 -15.57 -31.71
CA LEU A 261 -11.64 -15.18 -30.70
C LEU A 261 -13.05 -15.72 -31.00
N GLN A 262 -13.46 -15.76 -32.28
CA GLN A 262 -14.76 -16.33 -32.65
C GLN A 262 -14.78 -17.84 -32.40
N ARG A 263 -13.71 -18.56 -32.78
CA ARG A 263 -13.60 -20.02 -32.57
C ARG A 263 -13.61 -20.39 -31.09
N LEU A 264 -12.87 -19.66 -30.25
CA LEU A 264 -12.91 -19.82 -28.79
C LEU A 264 -14.29 -19.45 -28.25
N GLY A 265 -14.90 -18.40 -28.80
CA GLY A 265 -16.27 -17.98 -28.49
C GLY A 265 -17.29 -19.09 -28.74
N THR A 266 -17.22 -19.77 -29.88
CA THR A 266 -18.09 -20.92 -30.21
C THR A 266 -17.92 -22.07 -29.21
N ILE A 267 -16.68 -22.42 -28.83
CA ILE A 267 -16.43 -23.46 -27.82
C ILE A 267 -17.09 -23.09 -26.46
N ILE A 268 -17.00 -21.81 -26.08
CA ILE A 268 -17.65 -21.28 -24.88
C ILE A 268 -19.18 -21.30 -25.04
N GLU A 269 -19.72 -20.91 -26.19
CA GLU A 269 -21.17 -20.88 -26.45
C GLU A 269 -21.80 -22.28 -26.48
N ASP A 270 -21.17 -23.25 -27.12
CA ASP A 270 -21.65 -24.63 -27.25
C ASP A 270 -21.74 -25.27 -25.84
N GLY A 271 -20.67 -25.18 -25.06
CA GLY A 271 -20.62 -25.68 -23.68
C GLY A 271 -20.63 -27.20 -23.54
N ASP A 272 -20.32 -27.93 -24.62
CA ASP A 272 -20.16 -29.39 -24.61
C ASP A 272 -18.91 -29.83 -23.83
N ASP A 273 -17.89 -28.97 -23.77
CA ASP A 273 -16.66 -29.20 -23.02
C ASP A 273 -16.72 -28.54 -21.64
N LEU A 274 -17.01 -29.32 -20.59
CA LEU A 274 -16.95 -28.85 -19.20
C LEU A 274 -15.58 -29.16 -18.54
N GLY A 275 -15.25 -28.44 -17.47
CA GLY A 275 -14.04 -28.66 -16.65
C GLY A 275 -12.79 -27.98 -17.20
N GLU A 276 -11.68 -28.73 -17.32
CA GLU A 276 -10.37 -28.18 -17.69
C GLU A 276 -10.36 -27.51 -19.08
N VAL A 277 -11.02 -28.11 -20.08
CA VAL A 277 -11.08 -27.56 -21.44
C VAL A 277 -11.74 -26.18 -21.47
N LEU A 278 -12.87 -25.99 -20.76
CA LEU A 278 -13.52 -24.68 -20.63
C LEU A 278 -12.63 -23.67 -19.90
N THR A 279 -11.95 -24.12 -18.85
CA THR A 279 -11.04 -23.28 -18.06
C THR A 279 -9.89 -22.74 -18.91
N LEU A 280 -9.26 -23.61 -19.70
CA LEU A 280 -8.20 -23.21 -20.63
C LEU A 280 -8.73 -22.30 -21.74
N THR A 281 -9.93 -22.58 -22.26
CA THR A 281 -10.58 -21.75 -23.29
C THR A 281 -10.88 -20.33 -22.76
N LEU A 282 -11.50 -20.21 -21.59
CA LEU A 282 -11.78 -18.93 -20.95
C LEU A 282 -10.48 -18.17 -20.62
N ARG A 283 -9.46 -18.85 -20.13
CA ARG A 283 -8.15 -18.23 -19.84
C ARG A 283 -7.51 -17.69 -21.10
N ALA A 284 -7.42 -18.49 -22.17
CA ALA A 284 -6.90 -18.03 -23.45
C ALA A 284 -7.69 -16.86 -24.01
N PHE A 285 -9.02 -16.92 -23.97
CA PHE A 285 -9.90 -15.84 -24.41
C PHE A 285 -9.63 -14.55 -23.64
N LEU A 286 -9.52 -14.63 -22.31
CA LEU A 286 -9.20 -13.48 -21.45
C LEU A 286 -7.82 -12.88 -21.81
N GLU A 287 -6.76 -13.69 -21.87
CA GLU A 287 -5.41 -13.18 -22.21
C GLU A 287 -5.38 -12.52 -23.60
N LEU A 288 -6.10 -13.07 -24.59
CA LEU A 288 -6.20 -12.46 -25.93
C LEU A 288 -6.93 -11.11 -25.90
N MET A 289 -8.05 -11.01 -25.18
CA MET A 289 -8.83 -9.77 -25.05
C MET A 289 -8.07 -8.68 -24.27
N GLU A 290 -7.21 -9.08 -23.31
CA GLU A 290 -6.42 -8.16 -22.50
C GLU A 290 -5.37 -7.36 -23.28
N HIS A 291 -4.96 -7.81 -24.46
CA HIS A 291 -4.11 -7.02 -25.35
C HIS A 291 -4.82 -5.77 -25.89
N GLY A 292 -6.15 -5.71 -25.81
CA GLY A 292 -6.94 -4.54 -26.21
C GLY A 292 -7.00 -4.29 -27.71
N MET A 293 -6.61 -5.27 -28.54
CA MET A 293 -6.74 -5.20 -29.99
C MET A 293 -8.21 -5.22 -30.43
N VAL A 294 -9.08 -5.85 -29.63
CA VAL A 294 -10.53 -5.95 -29.84
C VAL A 294 -11.26 -5.33 -28.64
N SER A 295 -12.35 -4.61 -28.91
CA SER A 295 -13.19 -4.02 -27.86
C SER A 295 -14.08 -5.07 -27.20
N TRP A 296 -14.27 -5.01 -25.89
CA TRP A 296 -15.25 -5.85 -25.18
C TRP A 296 -16.69 -5.63 -25.66
N GLU A 297 -16.97 -4.52 -26.36
CA GLU A 297 -18.29 -4.22 -26.94
C GLU A 297 -18.63 -5.10 -28.15
N THR A 298 -17.66 -5.75 -28.79
CA THR A 298 -17.90 -6.61 -29.95
C THR A 298 -18.43 -7.99 -29.57
N LEU A 299 -18.53 -8.29 -28.27
CA LEU A 299 -19.02 -9.57 -27.78
C LEU A 299 -20.52 -9.73 -28.01
N SER A 300 -20.92 -10.91 -28.48
CA SER A 300 -22.31 -11.22 -28.78
C SER A 300 -23.13 -11.34 -27.49
N ILE A 301 -24.42 -10.96 -27.54
CA ILE A 301 -25.35 -11.18 -26.41
C ILE A 301 -25.45 -12.68 -26.03
N PRO A 302 -25.54 -13.64 -26.99
CA PRO A 302 -25.51 -15.08 -26.69
C PRO A 302 -24.26 -15.51 -25.91
N PHE A 303 -23.08 -15.04 -26.31
CA PHE A 303 -21.83 -15.31 -25.62
C PHE A 303 -21.89 -14.87 -24.15
N ILE A 304 -22.30 -13.63 -23.90
CA ILE A 304 -22.38 -13.08 -22.54
C ILE A 304 -23.39 -13.86 -21.70
N ARG A 305 -24.57 -14.19 -22.25
CA ARG A 305 -25.57 -15.01 -21.56
C ARG A 305 -25.05 -16.40 -21.20
N LYS A 306 -24.25 -17.01 -22.07
CA LYS A 306 -23.62 -18.30 -21.78
C LYS A 306 -22.60 -18.18 -20.64
N VAL A 307 -21.75 -17.15 -20.64
CA VAL A 307 -20.81 -16.91 -19.54
C VAL A 307 -21.54 -16.67 -18.21
N VAL A 308 -22.64 -15.91 -18.24
CA VAL A 308 -23.53 -15.73 -17.07
C VAL A 308 -24.10 -17.07 -16.59
N SER A 309 -24.48 -17.97 -17.49
CA SER A 309 -24.96 -19.31 -17.12
C SER A 309 -23.93 -20.08 -16.29
N TYR A 310 -22.63 -19.96 -16.61
CA TYR A 310 -21.55 -20.62 -15.83
C TYR A 310 -21.41 -20.07 -14.42
N VAL A 311 -21.59 -18.74 -14.26
CA VAL A 311 -21.62 -18.11 -12.94
C VAL A 311 -22.84 -18.60 -12.16
N ASN A 312 -24.00 -18.74 -12.80
CA ASN A 312 -25.27 -19.11 -12.18
C ASN A 312 -25.39 -20.62 -11.83
N MET A 313 -24.58 -21.50 -12.44
CA MET A 313 -24.62 -22.95 -12.18
C MET A 313 -24.07 -23.34 -10.80
N ASN A 314 -24.91 -24.01 -9.99
CA ASN A 314 -24.54 -24.50 -8.64
C ASN A 314 -23.38 -25.49 -8.64
N LEU A 315 -23.38 -26.44 -9.56
CA LEU A 315 -22.35 -27.45 -9.72
C LEU A 315 -21.50 -27.06 -10.93
N MET A 316 -20.42 -26.33 -10.66
CA MET A 316 -19.43 -25.94 -11.66
C MET A 316 -18.04 -26.22 -11.10
N ASP A 317 -17.09 -26.49 -11.99
CA ASP A 317 -15.69 -26.63 -11.61
C ASP A 317 -15.20 -25.34 -10.93
N ALA A 318 -14.44 -25.49 -9.84
CA ALA A 318 -13.97 -24.39 -9.01
C ALA A 318 -13.06 -23.40 -9.76
N SER A 319 -12.47 -23.82 -10.89
CA SER A 319 -11.58 -22.98 -11.70
C SER A 319 -12.31 -22.19 -12.81
N VAL A 320 -13.51 -22.62 -13.23
CA VAL A 320 -14.29 -21.95 -14.29
C VAL A 320 -14.94 -20.66 -13.78
N GLN A 321 -15.58 -20.71 -12.60
CA GLN A 321 -16.35 -19.57 -12.08
C GLN A 321 -15.52 -18.31 -11.83
N PRO A 322 -14.29 -18.37 -11.27
CA PRO A 322 -13.44 -17.20 -11.14
C PRO A 322 -13.11 -16.53 -12.48
N LEU A 323 -12.85 -17.32 -13.54
CA LEU A 323 -12.56 -16.80 -14.88
C LEU A 323 -13.81 -16.17 -15.52
N ALA A 324 -14.96 -16.82 -15.37
CA ALA A 324 -16.23 -16.27 -15.86
C ALA A 324 -16.57 -14.95 -15.15
N LEU A 325 -16.41 -14.87 -13.83
CA LEU A 325 -16.61 -13.63 -13.05
C LEU A 325 -15.67 -12.52 -13.50
N ARG A 326 -14.37 -12.82 -13.71
CA ARG A 326 -13.39 -11.86 -14.24
C ARG A 326 -13.74 -11.35 -15.63
N LEU A 327 -14.24 -12.22 -16.50
CA LEU A 327 -14.71 -11.83 -17.84
C LEU A 327 -15.88 -10.85 -17.71
N LEU A 328 -16.90 -11.20 -16.93
CA LEU A 328 -18.08 -10.36 -16.73
C LEU A 328 -17.73 -9.03 -16.05
N GLU A 329 -16.77 -9.02 -15.13
CA GLU A 329 -16.24 -7.80 -14.53
C GLU A 329 -15.63 -6.89 -15.60
N SER A 330 -14.74 -7.44 -16.44
CA SER A 330 -14.08 -6.70 -17.53
C SER A 330 -15.10 -6.13 -18.53
N VAL A 331 -16.13 -6.91 -18.88
CA VAL A 331 -17.22 -6.48 -19.75
C VAL A 331 -18.05 -5.36 -19.10
N THR A 332 -18.40 -5.52 -17.83
CA THR A 332 -19.23 -4.55 -17.07
C THR A 332 -18.55 -3.20 -16.97
N LEU A 333 -17.22 -3.20 -16.78
CA LEU A 333 -16.44 -1.97 -16.62
C LEU A 333 -16.07 -1.33 -17.96
N SER A 334 -16.02 -2.12 -19.05
CA SER A 334 -15.65 -1.62 -20.38
C SER A 334 -16.85 -1.12 -21.18
N SER A 335 -18.04 -1.71 -21.00
CA SER A 335 -19.24 -1.36 -21.77
C SER A 335 -20.46 -1.16 -20.87
N PRO A 336 -21.03 0.06 -20.81
CA PRO A 336 -22.26 0.30 -20.06
C PRO A 336 -23.44 -0.55 -20.54
N ALA A 337 -23.57 -0.77 -21.86
CA ALA A 337 -24.68 -1.51 -22.44
C ALA A 337 -24.63 -3.00 -22.07
N LEU A 338 -23.47 -3.65 -22.24
CA LEU A 338 -23.29 -5.03 -21.81
C LEU A 338 -23.29 -5.16 -20.28
N GLY A 339 -22.81 -4.15 -19.55
CA GLY A 339 -22.92 -4.08 -18.09
C GLY A 339 -24.36 -4.11 -17.58
N GLN A 340 -25.30 -3.44 -18.27
CA GLN A 340 -26.72 -3.54 -17.95
C GLN A 340 -27.27 -4.96 -18.18
N LEU A 341 -26.84 -5.64 -19.24
CA LEU A 341 -27.20 -7.05 -19.48
C LEU A 341 -26.70 -7.94 -18.35
N VAL A 342 -25.42 -7.84 -17.97
CA VAL A 342 -24.83 -8.61 -16.86
C VAL A 342 -25.58 -8.34 -15.55
N LYS A 343 -25.88 -7.07 -15.24
CA LYS A 343 -26.68 -6.69 -14.06
C LYS A 343 -28.06 -7.36 -14.04
N SER A 344 -28.70 -7.50 -15.20
CA SER A 344 -30.04 -8.10 -15.30
C SER A 344 -30.04 -9.63 -15.23
N GLU A 345 -28.98 -10.29 -15.70
CA GLU A 345 -28.91 -11.75 -15.85
C GLU A 345 -28.15 -12.44 -14.69
N VAL A 346 -27.33 -11.71 -13.93
CA VAL A 346 -26.62 -12.21 -12.73
C VAL A 346 -27.38 -11.80 -11.45
N PRO A 347 -28.09 -12.72 -10.79
CA PRO A 347 -28.83 -12.39 -9.57
C PRO A 347 -27.89 -12.03 -8.43
N LEU A 348 -28.27 -11.05 -7.60
CA LEU A 348 -27.51 -10.68 -6.41
C LEU A 348 -27.36 -11.86 -5.42
N ASP A 349 -28.38 -12.70 -5.29
CA ASP A 349 -28.29 -13.91 -4.46
C ASP A 349 -27.22 -14.87 -4.95
N ARG A 350 -26.92 -14.88 -6.25
CA ARG A 350 -25.84 -15.71 -6.78
C ARG A 350 -24.47 -15.21 -6.35
N LEU A 351 -24.25 -13.89 -6.41
CA LEU A 351 -23.02 -13.28 -5.92
C LEU A 351 -22.85 -13.50 -4.42
N LEU A 352 -23.94 -13.45 -3.64
CA LEU A 352 -23.91 -13.78 -2.21
C LEU A 352 -23.41 -15.20 -1.95
N VAL A 353 -23.91 -16.19 -2.70
CA VAL A 353 -23.44 -17.58 -2.57
C VAL A 353 -21.94 -17.67 -2.85
N HIS A 354 -21.46 -17.02 -3.92
CA HIS A 354 -20.03 -17.01 -4.27
C HIS A 354 -19.14 -16.28 -3.27
N LEU A 355 -19.66 -15.25 -2.59
CA LEU A 355 -18.94 -14.58 -1.51
C LEU A 355 -18.87 -15.42 -0.23
N GLN A 356 -19.80 -16.35 -0.03
CA GLN A 356 -19.90 -17.15 1.18
C GLN A 356 -19.10 -18.47 1.15
N VAL A 357 -18.46 -18.79 0.03
CA VAL A 357 -17.58 -19.96 -0.11
C VAL A 357 -16.22 -19.75 0.58
N MET A 358 -15.51 -20.83 0.91
CA MET A 358 -14.17 -20.76 1.52
C MET A 358 -13.05 -20.43 0.50
N ASN A 359 -13.33 -20.49 -0.80
CA ASN A 359 -12.34 -20.23 -1.85
C ASN A 359 -12.12 -18.71 -2.00
N GLN A 360 -10.98 -18.21 -1.52
CA GLN A 360 -10.64 -16.79 -1.53
C GLN A 360 -10.55 -16.18 -2.95
N GLN A 361 -10.08 -16.94 -3.93
CA GLN A 361 -9.99 -16.46 -5.31
C GLN A 361 -11.40 -16.22 -5.88
N LEU A 362 -12.32 -17.16 -5.64
CA LEU A 362 -13.71 -17.02 -6.04
C LEU A 362 -14.40 -15.86 -5.31
N GLN A 363 -14.19 -15.73 -3.99
CA GLN A 363 -14.70 -14.60 -3.21
C GLN A 363 -14.21 -13.26 -3.76
N THR A 364 -12.92 -13.16 -4.08
CA THR A 364 -12.32 -11.92 -4.60
C THR A 364 -12.91 -11.55 -5.95
N LYS A 365 -13.00 -12.49 -6.91
CA LYS A 365 -13.60 -12.20 -8.22
C LYS A 365 -15.12 -11.96 -8.15
N ALA A 366 -15.82 -12.56 -7.18
CA ALA A 366 -17.23 -12.24 -6.92
C ALA A 366 -17.41 -10.83 -6.35
N MET A 367 -16.53 -10.41 -5.43
CA MET A 367 -16.52 -9.04 -4.90
C MET A 367 -16.15 -8.02 -5.98
N ALA A 368 -15.23 -8.39 -6.88
CA ALA A 368 -14.83 -7.57 -8.02
C ALA A 368 -16.01 -7.30 -8.95
N LEU A 369 -16.73 -8.34 -9.37
CA LEU A 369 -17.95 -8.17 -10.17
C LEU A 369 -19.04 -7.39 -9.41
N LEU A 370 -19.25 -7.66 -8.12
CA LEU A 370 -20.22 -6.91 -7.32
C LEU A 370 -19.90 -5.41 -7.29
N THR A 371 -18.65 -5.05 -7.00
CA THR A 371 -18.23 -3.64 -6.96
C THR A 371 -18.30 -2.99 -8.35
N ALA A 372 -17.99 -3.72 -9.42
CA ALA A 372 -18.17 -3.25 -10.80
C ALA A 372 -19.64 -2.93 -11.14
N LEU A 373 -20.57 -3.83 -10.78
CA LEU A 373 -22.00 -3.61 -10.99
C LEU A 373 -22.51 -2.40 -10.20
N LEU A 374 -22.03 -2.21 -8.98
CA LEU A 374 -22.39 -1.06 -8.15
C LEU A 374 -21.81 0.26 -8.68
N GLN A 375 -20.61 0.27 -9.27
CA GLN A 375 -20.03 1.43 -9.93
C GLN A 375 -20.85 1.84 -11.17
N GLY A 376 -21.29 0.86 -11.98
CA GLY A 376 -22.09 1.08 -13.18
C GLY A 376 -23.58 1.40 -12.92
N ALA A 377 -24.07 1.25 -11.68
CA ALA A 377 -25.44 1.55 -11.31
C ALA A 377 -25.66 3.04 -11.01
N SER A 378 -26.87 3.53 -11.31
CA SER A 378 -27.30 4.87 -10.89
C SER A 378 -27.40 4.96 -9.36
N PRO A 379 -27.35 6.16 -8.74
CA PRO A 379 -27.38 6.28 -7.27
C PRO A 379 -28.60 5.63 -6.61
N THR A 380 -29.77 5.70 -7.25
CA THR A 380 -31.03 5.11 -6.76
C THR A 380 -31.01 3.59 -6.85
N GLU A 381 -30.60 3.03 -7.99
CA GLU A 381 -30.44 1.58 -8.16
C GLU A 381 -29.39 1.02 -7.23
N ARG A 382 -28.24 1.70 -7.11
CA ARG A 382 -27.16 1.33 -6.20
C ARG A 382 -27.69 1.21 -4.78
N LYS A 383 -28.44 2.21 -4.30
CA LYS A 383 -29.08 2.14 -2.99
C LYS A 383 -29.95 0.90 -2.83
N HIS A 384 -30.83 0.59 -3.79
CA HIS A 384 -31.68 -0.60 -3.72
C HIS A 384 -30.89 -1.91 -3.71
N MET A 385 -29.85 -2.03 -4.55
CA MET A 385 -28.98 -3.21 -4.58
C MET A 385 -28.28 -3.41 -3.24
N LEU A 386 -27.77 -2.32 -2.65
CA LEU A 386 -27.14 -2.38 -1.34
C LEU A 386 -28.19 -2.72 -0.27
N ASP A 387 -29.32 -2.03 -0.20
CA ASP A 387 -30.38 -2.37 0.78
C ASP A 387 -30.79 -3.86 0.71
N TYR A 388 -30.92 -4.43 -0.49
CA TYR A 388 -31.19 -5.87 -0.70
C TYR A 388 -30.09 -6.77 -0.14
N LEU A 389 -28.83 -6.50 -0.51
CA LEU A 389 -27.66 -7.29 -0.08
C LEU A 389 -27.47 -7.24 1.45
N TRP A 390 -27.84 -6.13 2.09
CA TRP A 390 -27.65 -5.89 3.52
C TRP A 390 -28.71 -6.61 4.33
N GLN A 391 -29.95 -6.65 3.83
CA GLN A 391 -31.03 -7.48 4.38
C GLN A 391 -30.68 -8.98 4.37
N ARG A 392 -29.79 -9.42 3.48
CA ARG A 392 -29.24 -10.79 3.40
C ARG A 392 -27.98 -11.01 4.25
N ASN A 393 -27.69 -10.11 5.20
CA ASN A 393 -26.54 -10.18 6.11
C ASN A 393 -25.15 -10.11 5.45
N LEU A 394 -25.02 -9.62 4.22
CA LEU A 394 -23.70 -9.51 3.56
C LEU A 394 -22.71 -8.67 4.38
N ARG A 395 -23.18 -7.54 4.93
CA ARG A 395 -22.36 -6.65 5.78
C ARG A 395 -21.71 -7.42 6.95
N GLN A 396 -22.53 -8.16 7.70
CA GLN A 396 -22.07 -8.98 8.82
C GLN A 396 -21.15 -10.12 8.37
N PHE A 397 -21.43 -10.72 7.21
CA PHE A 397 -20.57 -11.75 6.63
C PHE A 397 -19.17 -11.20 6.28
N ILE A 398 -19.10 -10.06 5.59
CA ILE A 398 -17.84 -9.38 5.26
C ILE A 398 -17.05 -9.09 6.54
N TYR A 399 -17.71 -8.53 7.56
CA TYR A 399 -17.07 -8.19 8.82
C TYR A 399 -16.46 -9.39 9.52
N LYS A 400 -17.20 -10.51 9.63
CA LYS A 400 -16.76 -11.69 10.39
C LYS A 400 -15.84 -12.62 9.61
N ASN A 401 -16.13 -12.86 8.33
CA ASN A 401 -15.50 -13.93 7.55
C ASN A 401 -14.49 -13.45 6.52
N ILE A 402 -14.44 -12.15 6.21
CA ILE A 402 -13.45 -11.57 5.28
C ILE A 402 -12.49 -10.65 6.03
N ILE A 403 -12.99 -9.71 6.82
CA ILE A 403 -12.14 -8.72 7.53
C ILE A 403 -11.44 -9.35 8.74
N HIS A 404 -12.16 -10.17 9.51
CA HIS A 404 -11.64 -10.83 10.71
C HIS A 404 -11.36 -12.33 10.48
N SER A 405 -11.09 -12.74 9.24
CA SER A 405 -10.66 -14.10 8.92
C SER A 405 -9.32 -14.43 9.56
N ALA A 406 -9.06 -15.72 9.77
CA ALA A 406 -7.75 -16.19 10.23
C ALA A 406 -6.65 -16.01 9.18
N THR A 407 -7.01 -16.04 7.89
CA THR A 407 -6.10 -15.77 6.78
C THR A 407 -5.94 -14.27 6.55
N PRO A 408 -4.72 -13.80 6.21
CA PRO A 408 -4.49 -12.39 5.91
C PRO A 408 -5.28 -11.97 4.67
N LEU A 409 -5.77 -10.74 4.69
CA LEU A 409 -6.52 -10.15 3.58
C LEU A 409 -5.56 -9.87 2.40
N GLY A 410 -5.89 -10.36 1.21
CA GLY A 410 -5.14 -10.05 0.00
C GLY A 410 -5.39 -8.62 -0.51
N ASP A 411 -4.41 -8.06 -1.21
CA ASP A 411 -4.41 -6.69 -1.75
C ASP A 411 -5.60 -6.39 -2.67
N GLU A 412 -5.97 -7.33 -3.56
CA GLU A 412 -7.15 -7.19 -4.43
C GLU A 412 -8.44 -7.09 -3.61
N MET A 413 -8.64 -7.98 -2.63
CA MET A 413 -9.82 -7.95 -1.76
C MET A 413 -9.87 -6.67 -0.92
N ALA A 414 -8.74 -6.23 -0.37
CA ALA A 414 -8.65 -4.97 0.38
C ALA A 414 -9.06 -3.76 -0.48
N HIS A 415 -8.63 -3.73 -1.74
CA HIS A 415 -9.06 -2.72 -2.70
C HIS A 415 -10.57 -2.76 -2.94
N HIS A 416 -11.16 -3.94 -3.17
CA HIS A 416 -12.62 -4.02 -3.36
C HIS A 416 -13.42 -3.64 -2.10
N LEU A 417 -12.91 -3.91 -0.89
CA LEU A 417 -13.53 -3.43 0.35
C LEU A 417 -13.45 -1.91 0.48
N TYR A 418 -12.32 -1.30 0.09
CA TYR A 418 -12.20 0.16 -0.01
C TYR A 418 -13.24 0.75 -0.98
N VAL A 419 -13.35 0.18 -2.19
CA VAL A 419 -14.33 0.61 -3.19
C VAL A 419 -15.74 0.45 -2.65
N LEU A 420 -16.07 -0.67 -2.02
CA LEU A 420 -17.39 -0.92 -1.44
C LEU A 420 -17.73 0.08 -0.33
N GLN A 421 -16.77 0.42 0.53
CA GLN A 421 -16.94 1.46 1.55
C GLN A 421 -17.19 2.82 0.89
N ALA A 422 -16.38 3.21 -0.09
CA ALA A 422 -16.51 4.49 -0.80
C ALA A 422 -17.86 4.61 -1.51
N LEU A 423 -18.33 3.54 -2.18
CA LEU A 423 -19.66 3.51 -2.81
C LEU A 423 -20.80 3.60 -1.80
N THR A 424 -20.65 2.96 -0.63
CA THR A 424 -21.64 3.01 0.45
C THR A 424 -21.71 4.42 1.07
N LEU A 425 -20.56 5.04 1.35
CA LEU A 425 -20.49 6.43 1.83
C LEU A 425 -20.98 7.42 0.77
N GLY A 426 -20.71 7.15 -0.51
CA GLY A 426 -21.19 7.96 -1.63
C GLY A 426 -22.71 8.04 -1.74
N LEU A 427 -23.47 7.10 -1.16
CA LEU A 427 -24.93 7.22 -1.06
C LEU A 427 -25.40 8.41 -0.22
N LEU A 428 -24.53 8.95 0.64
CA LEU A 428 -24.84 10.12 1.46
C LEU A 428 -24.68 11.43 0.68
N GLU A 429 -23.94 11.43 -0.44
CA GLU A 429 -23.61 12.62 -1.21
C GLU A 429 -24.84 13.37 -1.74
N PRO A 430 -25.88 12.71 -2.31
CA PRO A 430 -27.08 13.42 -2.74
C PRO A 430 -27.74 14.21 -1.60
N ARG A 431 -27.85 13.61 -0.40
CA ARG A 431 -28.40 14.30 0.78
C ARG A 431 -27.47 15.40 1.29
N MET A 432 -26.15 15.16 1.24
CA MET A 432 -25.13 16.16 1.57
C MET A 432 -25.21 17.40 0.66
N ARG A 433 -25.55 17.18 -0.62
CA ARG A 433 -25.59 18.22 -1.65
C ARG A 433 -26.96 18.86 -1.87
N THR A 434 -28.01 18.35 -1.23
CA THR A 434 -29.36 18.90 -1.36
C THR A 434 -29.59 19.92 -0.23
N PRO A 435 -29.85 21.20 -0.52
CA PRO A 435 -30.23 22.18 0.50
C PRO A 435 -31.65 21.89 1.01
N LEU A 436 -31.99 22.41 2.19
CA LEU A 436 -33.37 22.33 2.70
C LEU A 436 -34.29 23.22 1.86
N ASP A 437 -35.38 22.65 1.35
CA ASP A 437 -36.48 23.37 0.72
C ASP A 437 -37.53 23.78 1.78
N PRO A 438 -37.69 25.08 2.09
CA PRO A 438 -38.66 25.55 3.07
C PRO A 438 -40.11 25.34 2.64
N TYR A 439 -40.38 25.12 1.35
CA TYR A 439 -41.74 24.91 0.84
C TYR A 439 -42.17 23.44 0.91
N SER A 440 -41.22 22.50 0.90
CA SER A 440 -41.48 21.07 1.03
C SER A 440 -42.22 20.74 2.33
N PRO A 441 -43.41 20.10 2.26
CA PRO A 441 -44.17 19.72 3.45
C PRO A 441 -43.44 18.67 4.29
N GLU A 442 -42.81 17.69 3.64
CA GLU A 442 -42.08 16.59 4.28
C GLU A 442 -40.88 17.10 5.10
N GLN A 443 -40.10 18.03 4.54
CA GLN A 443 -38.93 18.60 5.23
C GLN A 443 -39.34 19.51 6.39
N ARG A 444 -40.46 20.23 6.26
CA ARG A 444 -41.04 21.00 7.37
C ARG A 444 -41.52 20.08 8.50
N GLU A 445 -42.15 18.96 8.18
CA GLU A 445 -42.56 17.96 9.17
C GLU A 445 -41.36 17.35 9.89
N GLN A 446 -40.28 17.04 9.15
CA GLN A 446 -39.00 16.61 9.71
C GLN A 446 -38.42 17.61 10.73
N LEU A 447 -38.39 18.90 10.39
CA LEU A 447 -37.95 19.94 11.34
C LEU A 447 -38.86 20.06 12.56
N GLN A 448 -40.17 19.93 12.37
CA GLN A 448 -41.13 19.92 13.48
C GLN A 448 -40.95 18.71 14.39
N ALA A 449 -40.72 17.52 13.83
CA ALA A 449 -40.46 16.31 14.59
C ALA A 449 -39.19 16.43 15.43
N LEU A 450 -38.13 17.03 14.89
CA LEU A 450 -36.89 17.30 15.63
C LEU A 450 -37.14 18.21 16.85
N ARG A 451 -37.90 19.30 16.66
CA ARG A 451 -38.30 20.23 17.72
C ARG A 451 -39.16 19.52 18.79
N GLN A 452 -40.16 18.78 18.36
CA GLN A 452 -41.09 18.08 19.26
C GLN A 452 -40.38 17.02 20.11
N ALA A 453 -39.38 16.32 19.54
CA ALA A 453 -38.58 15.35 20.28
C ALA A 453 -37.73 15.98 21.41
N ALA A 454 -37.44 17.28 21.36
CA ALA A 454 -36.64 17.96 22.38
C ALA A 454 -37.48 18.63 23.47
N PHE A 455 -38.65 19.17 23.11
CA PHE A 455 -39.47 20.01 23.97
C PHE A 455 -40.87 19.40 24.14
N GLU A 456 -40.95 18.11 24.48
CA GLU A 456 -42.21 17.36 24.62
C GLU A 456 -43.35 18.21 25.22
N SER A 457 -44.54 18.04 24.66
CA SER A 457 -45.74 18.84 24.94
C SER A 457 -46.24 18.65 26.37
N GLU A 458 -45.62 19.30 27.37
CA GLU A 458 -46.30 19.61 28.65
C GLU A 458 -47.49 20.59 28.46
N GLY A 459 -47.97 20.76 27.23
CA GLY A 459 -48.89 21.81 26.83
C GLY A 459 -49.93 21.38 25.79
N GLU A 460 -50.34 20.10 25.72
CA GLU A 460 -51.58 19.77 24.99
C GLU A 460 -52.79 20.55 25.56
N SER A 461 -52.71 21.01 26.81
CA SER A 461 -53.69 21.92 27.42
C SER A 461 -53.43 23.43 27.20
N LEU A 462 -52.25 23.85 26.70
CA LEU A 462 -51.87 25.27 26.52
C LEU A 462 -51.81 25.71 25.05
N GLY A 463 -51.66 24.79 24.09
CA GLY A 463 -51.53 25.10 22.66
C GLY A 463 -52.84 25.26 21.90
N ALA A 464 -53.93 24.63 22.36
CA ALA A 464 -55.22 24.59 21.66
C ALA A 464 -55.93 25.96 21.60
N GLY A 465 -55.58 26.91 22.49
CA GLY A 465 -56.16 28.26 22.55
C GLY A 465 -55.30 29.39 21.97
N LEU A 466 -54.10 29.11 21.45
CA LEU A 466 -53.19 30.17 20.98
C LEU A 466 -53.51 30.60 19.54
N SER A 467 -53.55 31.91 19.29
CA SER A 467 -53.61 32.49 17.93
C SER A 467 -52.46 31.96 17.05
N ALA A 468 -52.67 31.87 15.74
CA ALA A 468 -51.66 31.39 14.78
C ALA A 468 -50.32 32.15 14.87
N ASP A 469 -50.35 33.45 15.17
CA ASP A 469 -49.15 34.28 15.35
C ASP A 469 -48.32 33.90 16.59
N ARG A 470 -48.99 33.65 17.73
CA ARG A 470 -48.32 33.19 18.94
C ARG A 470 -47.69 31.80 18.76
N ARG A 471 -48.34 30.90 18.01
CA ARG A 471 -47.77 29.58 17.68
C ARG A 471 -46.52 29.69 16.80
N ARG A 472 -46.52 30.57 15.81
CA ARG A 472 -45.35 30.85 14.96
C ARG A 472 -44.19 31.44 15.77
N SER A 473 -44.48 32.38 16.67
CA SER A 473 -43.46 32.99 17.54
C SER A 473 -42.84 31.99 18.52
N LEU A 474 -43.62 31.06 19.07
CA LEU A 474 -43.11 30.00 19.96
C LEU A 474 -42.18 29.04 19.20
N CYS A 475 -42.61 28.61 18.01
CA CYS A 475 -41.82 27.74 17.14
C CYS A 475 -40.46 28.34 16.79
N ALA A 476 -40.43 29.62 16.39
CA ALA A 476 -39.19 30.35 16.09
C ALA A 476 -38.25 30.47 17.31
N ARG A 477 -38.80 30.63 18.51
CA ARG A 477 -38.03 30.68 19.76
C ARG A 477 -37.44 29.32 20.11
N GLU A 478 -38.19 28.24 19.92
CA GLU A 478 -37.73 26.89 20.20
C GLU A 478 -36.65 26.42 19.21
N PHE A 479 -36.72 26.82 17.94
CA PHE A 479 -35.61 26.58 17.01
C PHE A 479 -34.34 27.33 17.42
N ARG A 480 -34.45 28.57 17.93
CA ARG A 480 -33.30 29.26 18.54
C ARG A 480 -32.77 28.52 19.76
N LYS A 481 -33.65 28.03 20.64
CA LYS A 481 -33.25 27.18 21.80
C LYS A 481 -32.60 25.87 21.39
N LEU A 482 -32.96 25.32 20.22
CA LEU A 482 -32.28 24.16 19.64
C LEU A 482 -30.87 24.49 19.13
N GLY A 483 -30.49 25.76 19.08
CA GLY A 483 -29.17 26.22 18.65
C GLY A 483 -29.05 26.47 17.15
N PHE A 484 -30.15 26.74 16.43
CA PHE A 484 -30.08 27.31 15.07
C PHE A 484 -29.67 28.79 15.16
N SER A 485 -28.84 29.26 14.22
CA SER A 485 -28.36 30.64 14.21
C SER A 485 -29.49 31.60 13.84
N ASN A 486 -30.39 31.16 12.96
CA ASN A 486 -31.52 31.94 12.50
C ASN A 486 -32.83 31.45 13.14
N SER A 487 -33.82 32.34 13.18
CA SER A 487 -35.19 31.95 13.59
C SER A 487 -35.86 31.01 12.59
N ASN A 488 -35.35 30.97 11.35
CA ASN A 488 -35.76 30.03 10.32
C ASN A 488 -34.62 29.01 10.05
N PRO A 489 -34.77 27.75 10.50
CA PRO A 489 -33.78 26.69 10.27
C PRO A 489 -33.38 26.47 8.81
N ALA A 490 -34.24 26.86 7.86
CA ALA A 490 -33.96 26.73 6.43
C ALA A 490 -32.70 27.51 6.00
N GLN A 491 -32.45 28.68 6.60
CA GLN A 491 -31.28 29.49 6.27
C GLN A 491 -29.97 28.83 6.71
N ASP A 492 -29.98 28.09 7.83
CA ASP A 492 -28.80 27.36 8.30
C ASP A 492 -28.53 26.08 7.47
N LEU A 493 -29.58 25.47 6.91
CA LEU A 493 -29.52 24.23 6.11
C LEU A 493 -29.53 24.47 4.59
N GLU A 494 -29.57 25.73 4.15
CA GLU A 494 -29.41 26.11 2.75
C GLU A 494 -27.95 25.92 2.29
N ARG A 495 -26.98 26.05 3.20
CA ARG A 495 -25.57 25.86 2.90
C ARG A 495 -25.22 24.39 2.69
N VAL A 496 -24.56 24.13 1.57
CA VAL A 496 -24.07 22.82 1.15
C VAL A 496 -22.55 22.85 0.97
N PRO A 497 -21.79 21.86 1.49
CA PRO A 497 -22.23 20.84 2.45
C PRO A 497 -22.59 21.46 3.82
N PRO A 498 -23.38 20.77 4.68
CA PRO A 498 -23.86 19.39 4.54
C PRO A 498 -25.34 19.27 4.13
N GLY A 499 -26.05 20.38 3.89
CA GLY A 499 -27.45 20.36 3.46
C GLY A 499 -28.35 19.47 4.33
N LEU A 500 -29.19 18.67 3.67
CA LEU A 500 -30.15 17.78 4.31
C LEU A 500 -29.53 16.62 5.10
N LEU A 501 -28.27 16.26 4.85
CA LEU A 501 -27.59 15.20 5.62
C LEU A 501 -27.44 15.57 7.09
N ALA A 502 -27.25 16.86 7.41
CA ALA A 502 -27.23 17.30 8.81
C ALA A 502 -28.60 17.13 9.49
N LEU A 503 -29.69 17.38 8.77
CA LEU A 503 -31.04 17.14 9.29
C LEU A 503 -31.28 15.65 9.54
N ASP A 504 -30.85 14.78 8.62
CA ASP A 504 -30.94 13.33 8.77
C ASP A 504 -30.16 12.86 10.01
N ASN A 505 -28.94 13.37 10.21
CA ASN A 505 -28.12 13.08 11.38
C ASN A 505 -28.80 13.51 12.70
N MET A 506 -29.36 14.72 12.75
CA MET A 506 -30.06 15.24 13.93
C MET A 506 -31.29 14.38 14.26
N LEU A 507 -32.09 14.03 13.26
CA LEU A 507 -33.26 13.16 13.41
C LEU A 507 -32.88 11.74 13.80
N TYR A 508 -31.78 11.22 13.25
CA TYR A 508 -31.27 9.92 13.64
C TYR A 508 -30.91 9.91 15.12
N PHE A 509 -30.16 10.92 15.58
CA PHE A 509 -29.77 11.05 16.99
C PHE A 509 -30.98 11.20 17.92
N SER A 510 -31.99 12.00 17.54
CA SER A 510 -33.20 12.19 18.34
C SER A 510 -34.02 10.90 18.48
N ARG A 511 -34.01 10.02 17.46
CA ARG A 511 -34.77 8.76 17.45
C ARG A 511 -34.02 7.59 18.08
N HIS A 512 -32.72 7.47 17.84
CA HIS A 512 -31.92 6.31 18.28
C HIS A 512 -31.26 6.52 19.65
N ALA A 513 -31.06 7.78 20.06
CA ALA A 513 -30.53 8.12 21.38
C ALA A 513 -31.36 9.24 22.04
N PRO A 514 -32.68 9.06 22.23
CA PRO A 514 -33.59 10.12 22.68
C PRO A 514 -33.17 10.71 24.03
N SER A 515 -32.74 9.87 24.98
CA SER A 515 -32.28 10.34 26.30
C SER A 515 -31.00 11.18 26.23
N ALA A 516 -30.08 10.87 25.30
CA ALA A 516 -28.88 11.67 25.09
C ALA A 516 -29.18 12.96 24.34
N TYR A 517 -30.09 12.92 23.38
CA TYR A 517 -30.58 14.08 22.64
C TYR A 517 -31.30 15.08 23.55
N SER A 518 -32.35 14.67 24.26
CA SER A 518 -33.10 15.55 25.16
C SER A 518 -32.20 16.12 26.25
N ARG A 519 -31.29 15.31 26.81
CA ARG A 519 -30.29 15.79 27.77
C ARG A 519 -29.41 16.88 27.16
N PHE A 520 -28.85 16.68 25.97
CA PHE A 520 -28.04 17.69 25.29
C PHE A 520 -28.82 18.99 25.13
N VAL A 521 -30.02 18.92 24.55
CA VAL A 521 -30.80 20.13 24.21
C VAL A 521 -31.27 20.84 25.47
N LEU A 522 -31.79 20.14 26.46
CA LEU A 522 -32.31 20.75 27.69
C LEU A 522 -31.21 21.34 28.56
N GLU A 523 -30.05 20.66 28.69
CA GLU A 523 -28.91 21.18 29.45
C GLU A 523 -28.33 22.48 28.86
N ASN A 524 -28.44 22.66 27.54
CA ASN A 524 -27.89 23.84 26.86
C ASN A 524 -28.94 24.93 26.64
N SER A 525 -30.23 24.60 26.48
CA SER A 525 -31.29 25.58 26.23
C SER A 525 -31.89 26.21 27.50
N SER A 526 -31.66 25.61 28.66
CA SER A 526 -32.06 26.14 29.97
C SER A 526 -30.97 26.99 30.63
N ARG A 527 -29.78 27.06 30.02
CA ARG A 527 -28.68 27.90 30.50
C ARG A 527 -28.98 29.36 30.19
N GLU A 528 -28.77 30.22 31.19
CA GLU A 528 -28.81 31.67 31.02
C GLU A 528 -27.41 32.28 30.89
N ASP A 529 -26.37 31.44 30.95
CA ASP A 529 -24.97 31.84 30.81
C ASP A 529 -24.46 31.76 29.36
N LYS A 530 -23.31 32.38 29.08
CA LYS A 530 -22.70 32.42 27.74
C LYS A 530 -22.12 31.08 27.26
N HIS A 531 -22.30 30.01 28.03
CA HIS A 531 -21.64 28.71 27.84
C HIS A 531 -22.55 27.64 27.22
N GLU A 532 -23.73 28.03 26.74
CA GLU A 532 -24.62 27.15 25.98
C GLU A 532 -23.96 26.64 24.69
N CYS A 533 -23.96 25.32 24.47
CA CYS A 533 -23.52 24.70 23.23
C CYS A 533 -24.69 24.65 22.23
N PRO A 534 -24.59 25.28 21.05
CA PRO A 534 -25.70 25.35 20.11
C PRO A 534 -25.82 24.02 19.36
N PHE A 535 -26.81 23.19 19.72
CA PHE A 535 -26.95 21.83 19.19
C PHE A 535 -27.04 21.80 17.65
N ALA A 536 -27.90 22.60 17.04
CA ALA A 536 -28.10 22.57 15.59
C ALA A 536 -26.86 23.08 14.82
N ARG A 537 -26.32 24.24 15.18
CA ARG A 537 -25.07 24.76 14.58
C ARG A 537 -23.91 23.79 14.72
N SER A 538 -23.76 23.16 15.89
CA SER A 538 -22.74 22.12 16.14
C SER A 538 -22.95 20.88 15.28
N SER A 539 -24.20 20.43 15.13
CA SER A 539 -24.56 19.26 14.33
C SER A 539 -24.29 19.46 12.83
N ILE A 540 -24.59 20.66 12.32
CA ILE A 540 -24.28 21.04 10.93
C ILE A 540 -22.77 20.99 10.70
N GLN A 541 -21.98 21.67 11.54
CA GLN A 541 -20.53 21.73 11.37
C GLN A 541 -19.85 20.38 11.59
N LEU A 542 -20.33 19.59 12.55
CA LEU A 542 -19.85 18.24 12.77
C LEU A 542 -20.13 17.33 11.57
N THR A 543 -21.28 17.49 10.91
CA THR A 543 -21.60 16.71 9.70
C THR A 543 -20.62 17.03 8.57
N VAL A 544 -20.31 18.31 8.35
CA VAL A 544 -19.27 18.73 7.38
C VAL A 544 -17.93 18.07 7.72
N LEU A 545 -17.52 18.16 8.97
CA LEU A 545 -16.26 17.59 9.46
C LEU A 545 -16.19 16.06 9.22
N LEU A 546 -17.25 15.32 9.51
CA LEU A 546 -17.29 13.87 9.27
C LEU A 546 -17.25 13.54 7.78
N CYS A 547 -17.93 14.32 6.94
CA CYS A 547 -17.87 14.16 5.48
C CYS A 547 -16.44 14.36 4.95
N GLU A 548 -15.71 15.35 5.45
CA GLU A 548 -14.32 15.60 5.06
C GLU A 548 -13.37 14.49 5.55
N LEU A 549 -13.46 14.10 6.82
CA LEU A 549 -12.59 13.06 7.39
C LEU A 549 -12.79 11.69 6.71
N LEU A 550 -13.99 11.42 6.22
CA LEU A 550 -14.35 10.17 5.54
C LEU A 550 -14.34 10.28 4.01
N ARG A 551 -14.01 11.45 3.44
CA ARG A 551 -13.95 11.69 1.98
C ARG A 551 -15.25 11.33 1.25
N VAL A 552 -16.39 11.72 1.84
CA VAL A 552 -17.73 11.43 1.29
C VAL A 552 -17.92 12.13 -0.05
N GLY A 553 -18.22 11.35 -1.10
CA GLY A 553 -18.45 11.86 -2.46
C GLY A 553 -17.17 12.04 -3.30
N GLU A 554 -16.01 11.63 -2.79
CA GLU A 554 -14.79 11.56 -3.60
C GLU A 554 -14.79 10.32 -4.51
N PRO A 555 -14.25 10.41 -5.75
CA PRO A 555 -14.13 9.25 -6.63
C PRO A 555 -13.20 8.20 -6.02
N CYS A 556 -13.48 6.92 -6.30
CA CYS A 556 -12.63 5.81 -5.86
C CYS A 556 -11.27 5.87 -6.57
N SER A 557 -10.19 5.76 -5.80
CA SER A 557 -8.86 5.51 -6.36
C SER A 557 -8.78 4.10 -6.95
N GLU A 558 -8.05 3.92 -8.07
CA GLU A 558 -7.85 2.61 -8.72
C GLU A 558 -6.94 1.67 -7.90
N THR A 559 -6.17 2.19 -6.94
CA THR A 559 -5.12 1.42 -6.24
C THR A 559 -5.22 1.45 -4.73
N ALA A 560 -6.09 2.30 -4.16
CA ALA A 560 -6.21 2.44 -2.72
C ALA A 560 -6.79 1.16 -2.08
N GLN A 561 -6.25 0.81 -0.92
CA GLN A 561 -6.63 -0.37 -0.13
C GLN A 561 -7.07 0.03 1.29
N ASP A 562 -7.07 1.32 1.61
CA ASP A 562 -7.31 1.81 2.97
C ASP A 562 -8.80 1.96 3.26
N PHE A 563 -9.35 1.05 4.04
CA PHE A 563 -10.74 1.09 4.53
C PHE A 563 -10.82 1.03 6.05
N SER A 564 -11.96 1.41 6.60
CA SER A 564 -12.27 1.44 8.03
C SER A 564 -13.20 0.28 8.40
N PRO A 565 -12.70 -0.77 9.07
CA PRO A 565 -13.49 -1.98 9.36
C PRO A 565 -14.82 -1.73 10.09
N MET A 566 -14.87 -0.69 10.93
CA MET A 566 -16.07 -0.37 11.71
C MET A 566 -17.33 -0.13 10.86
N PHE A 567 -17.21 0.33 9.61
CA PHE A 567 -18.37 0.56 8.72
C PHE A 567 -19.05 -0.72 8.24
N PHE A 568 -18.37 -1.86 8.38
CA PHE A 568 -18.92 -3.18 8.10
C PHE A 568 -19.49 -3.86 9.36
N GLY A 569 -19.25 -3.31 10.56
CA GLY A 569 -19.71 -3.91 11.82
C GLY A 569 -21.17 -3.61 12.18
N GLN A 570 -21.71 -2.46 11.74
CA GLN A 570 -23.04 -1.99 12.13
C GLN A 570 -23.79 -1.31 10.97
N ASP A 571 -25.11 -1.39 11.03
CA ASP A 571 -26.00 -0.66 10.13
C ASP A 571 -25.96 0.84 10.42
N GLN A 572 -26.12 1.67 9.38
CA GLN A 572 -26.13 3.14 9.53
C GLN A 572 -24.89 3.68 10.27
N SER A 573 -23.74 3.03 10.11
CA SER A 573 -22.49 3.34 10.82
C SER A 573 -22.08 4.81 10.79
N PHE A 574 -22.37 5.54 9.70
CA PHE A 574 -22.13 6.98 9.61
C PHE A 574 -22.96 7.80 10.62
N HIS A 575 -24.25 7.48 10.76
CA HIS A 575 -25.13 8.18 11.70
C HIS A 575 -24.79 7.82 13.15
N GLU A 576 -24.39 6.58 13.42
CA GLU A 576 -23.90 6.17 14.74
C GLU A 576 -22.59 6.86 15.12
N LEU A 577 -21.66 6.98 14.15
CA LEU A 577 -20.44 7.77 14.31
C LEU A 577 -20.77 9.23 14.64
N PHE A 578 -21.78 9.82 13.98
CA PHE A 578 -22.28 11.16 14.32
C PHE A 578 -22.80 11.22 15.75
N CYS A 579 -23.60 10.26 16.20
CA CYS A 579 -24.13 10.21 17.57
C CYS A 579 -23.01 10.20 18.64
N VAL A 580 -21.93 9.44 18.41
CA VAL A 580 -20.77 9.43 19.31
C VAL A 580 -20.03 10.77 19.25
N SER A 581 -19.86 11.32 18.04
CA SER A 581 -19.10 12.54 17.81
C SER A 581 -19.80 13.80 18.33
N ILE A 582 -21.13 13.88 18.30
CA ILE A 582 -21.88 15.03 18.84
C ILE A 582 -21.85 15.06 20.37
N GLN A 583 -21.85 13.89 21.01
CA GLN A 583 -21.66 13.77 22.46
C GLN A 583 -20.23 14.16 22.87
N LEU A 584 -19.22 13.74 22.10
CA LEU A 584 -17.84 14.19 22.27
C LEU A 584 -17.70 15.71 22.14
N LEU A 585 -18.37 16.30 21.15
CA LEU A 585 -18.35 17.75 20.95
C LEU A 585 -18.92 18.48 22.18
N ASN A 586 -20.07 18.05 22.71
CA ASN A 586 -20.64 18.64 23.93
C ASN A 586 -19.71 18.49 25.14
N LYS A 587 -19.08 17.31 25.29
CA LYS A 587 -18.11 17.05 26.36
C LYS A 587 -16.92 18.02 26.24
N THR A 588 -16.34 18.12 25.06
CA THR A 588 -15.18 18.99 24.78
C THR A 588 -15.53 20.46 24.98
N TRP A 589 -16.72 20.89 24.56
CA TRP A 589 -17.25 22.24 24.81
C TRP A 589 -17.26 22.58 26.30
N LYS A 590 -17.79 21.66 27.13
CA LYS A 590 -17.83 21.81 28.60
C LYS A 590 -16.45 21.79 29.23
N GLU A 591 -15.56 20.89 28.78
CA GLU A 591 -14.17 20.82 29.27
C GLU A 591 -13.39 22.10 28.97
N MET A 592 -13.63 22.72 27.82
CA MET A 592 -13.05 24.00 27.42
C MET A 592 -13.69 25.21 28.13
N ARG A 593 -14.81 25.02 28.83
CA ARG A 593 -15.69 26.10 29.32
C ARG A 593 -15.96 27.14 28.22
N ALA A 594 -16.22 26.63 27.01
CA ALA A 594 -16.30 27.43 25.80
C ALA A 594 -17.51 28.37 25.80
N THR A 595 -17.40 29.45 25.04
CA THR A 595 -18.52 30.34 24.70
C THR A 595 -18.75 30.30 23.18
N GLN A 596 -19.79 31.00 22.69
CA GLN A 596 -20.06 31.12 21.26
C GLN A 596 -18.87 31.66 20.44
N GLU A 597 -18.01 32.47 21.05
CA GLU A 597 -16.79 33.03 20.42
C GLU A 597 -15.69 31.97 20.23
N ASP A 598 -15.70 30.90 21.03
CA ASP A 598 -14.74 29.81 20.95
C ASP A 598 -15.20 28.67 20.04
N PHE A 599 -16.36 28.81 19.40
CA PHE A 599 -16.99 27.75 18.62
C PHE A 599 -16.04 27.11 17.61
N ASP A 600 -15.35 27.91 16.79
CA ASP A 600 -14.41 27.39 15.79
C ASP A 600 -13.21 26.68 16.43
N LYS A 601 -12.75 27.15 17.60
CA LYS A 601 -11.66 26.49 18.35
C LYS A 601 -12.11 25.13 18.88
N VAL A 602 -13.34 25.02 19.39
CA VAL A 602 -13.90 23.74 19.85
C VAL A 602 -14.01 22.77 18.68
N ILE A 603 -14.54 23.20 17.53
CA ILE A 603 -14.62 22.36 16.33
C ILE A 603 -13.23 21.89 15.90
N GLN A 604 -12.19 22.73 15.99
CA GLN A 604 -10.82 22.33 15.66
C GLN A 604 -10.26 21.28 16.63
N VAL A 605 -10.53 21.39 17.93
CA VAL A 605 -10.15 20.36 18.92
C VAL A 605 -10.87 19.05 18.61
N VAL A 606 -12.17 19.10 18.30
CA VAL A 606 -12.97 17.92 17.94
C VAL A 606 -12.46 17.28 16.64
N ARG A 607 -12.11 18.08 15.62
CA ARG A 607 -11.43 17.59 14.41
C ARG A 607 -10.18 16.80 14.76
N GLU A 608 -9.34 17.31 15.64
CA GLU A 608 -8.11 16.64 16.04
C GLU A 608 -8.39 15.32 16.80
N GLN A 609 -9.33 15.32 17.74
CA GLN A 609 -9.75 14.11 18.45
C GLN A 609 -10.26 13.02 17.50
N LEU A 610 -11.13 13.40 16.55
CA LEU A 610 -11.70 12.49 15.57
C LEU A 610 -10.64 11.99 14.60
N ALA A 611 -9.81 12.87 14.04
CA ALA A 611 -8.76 12.52 13.08
C ALA A 611 -7.73 11.57 13.72
N ARG A 612 -7.23 11.87 14.93
CA ARG A 612 -6.30 10.99 15.66
C ARG A 612 -6.93 9.63 15.96
N THR A 613 -8.21 9.59 16.31
CA THR A 613 -8.91 8.33 16.60
C THR A 613 -9.13 7.49 15.34
N LEU A 614 -9.59 8.10 14.24
CA LEU A 614 -9.83 7.41 12.97
C LEU A 614 -8.54 6.88 12.35
N ALA A 615 -7.41 7.59 12.52
CA ALA A 615 -6.09 7.12 12.09
C ALA A 615 -5.66 5.80 12.75
N LEU A 616 -6.20 5.46 13.92
CA LEU A 616 -5.96 4.17 14.59
C LEU A 616 -6.75 3.00 13.98
N LYS A 617 -7.63 3.27 12.99
CA LYS A 617 -8.49 2.29 12.31
C LYS A 617 -9.22 1.35 13.28
N PRO A 618 -10.07 1.90 14.17
CA PRO A 618 -10.80 1.08 15.12
C PRO A 618 -11.65 0.04 14.40
N SER A 619 -11.62 -1.20 14.88
CA SER A 619 -12.35 -2.30 14.27
C SER A 619 -13.86 -2.22 14.48
N SER A 620 -14.33 -1.49 15.50
CA SER A 620 -15.76 -1.32 15.82
C SER A 620 -16.08 0.07 16.35
N LEU A 621 -17.36 0.45 16.31
CA LEU A 621 -17.85 1.73 16.86
C LEU A 621 -17.66 1.82 18.38
N GLU A 622 -17.72 0.71 19.11
CA GLU A 622 -17.47 0.71 20.56
C GLU A 622 -15.99 0.93 20.88
N LEU A 623 -15.09 0.36 20.08
CA LEU A 623 -13.66 0.65 20.19
C LEU A 623 -13.37 2.12 19.84
N PHE A 624 -14.00 2.65 18.78
CA PHE A 624 -13.94 4.07 18.45
C PHE A 624 -14.41 4.93 19.63
N ARG A 625 -15.57 4.64 20.22
CA ARG A 625 -16.12 5.34 21.39
C ARG A 625 -15.15 5.30 22.58
N THR A 626 -14.53 4.16 22.84
CA THR A 626 -13.55 4.02 23.93
C THR A 626 -12.32 4.87 23.68
N LYS A 627 -11.75 4.81 22.47
CA LYS A 627 -10.54 5.55 22.10
C LYS A 627 -10.75 7.05 22.07
N VAL A 628 -11.87 7.52 21.52
CA VAL A 628 -12.15 8.95 21.45
C VAL A 628 -12.43 9.54 22.84
N ASN A 629 -13.07 8.78 23.73
CA ASN A 629 -13.27 9.21 25.12
C ASN A 629 -12.00 9.20 25.96
N ALA A 630 -10.99 8.42 25.57
CA ALA A 630 -9.65 8.43 26.15
C ALA A 630 -8.79 9.62 25.67
N LEU A 631 -9.31 10.48 24.79
CA LEU A 631 -8.68 11.71 24.32
C LEU A 631 -9.48 12.95 24.75
N PRO A 632 -9.68 13.20 26.07
CA PRO A 632 -10.33 14.43 26.54
C PRO A 632 -9.51 15.67 26.18
N TYR A 633 -10.10 16.86 26.30
CA TYR A 633 -9.44 18.13 25.98
C TYR A 633 -8.11 18.31 26.72
N GLY A 634 -8.04 17.92 28.00
CA GLY A 634 -6.80 18.00 28.78
C GLY A 634 -5.67 17.14 28.20
N GLU A 635 -5.99 15.97 27.64
CA GLU A 635 -5.01 15.11 26.97
C GLU A 635 -4.59 15.71 25.62
N VAL A 636 -5.52 16.29 24.86
CA VAL A 636 -5.20 17.02 23.63
C VAL A 636 -4.27 18.20 23.94
N LEU A 637 -4.53 18.96 25.00
CA LEU A 637 -3.64 20.02 25.45
C LEU A 637 -2.27 19.50 25.88
N ARG A 638 -2.22 18.38 26.62
CA ARG A 638 -0.95 17.74 27.01
C ARG A 638 -0.16 17.31 25.79
N LEU A 639 -0.82 16.72 24.78
CA LEU A 639 -0.19 16.34 23.52
C LEU A 639 0.33 17.58 22.79
N ARG A 640 -0.49 18.62 22.61
CA ARG A 640 -0.07 19.90 21.99
C ARG A 640 1.07 20.56 22.78
N GLN A 641 1.03 20.54 24.09
CA GLN A 641 2.08 21.11 24.94
C GLN A 641 3.36 20.27 24.86
N THR A 642 3.24 18.95 24.80
CA THR A 642 4.40 18.07 24.58
C THR A 642 4.99 18.34 23.19
N GLU A 643 4.16 18.47 22.16
CA GLU A 643 4.55 18.82 20.80
C GLU A 643 5.18 20.24 20.74
N ARG A 644 4.65 21.21 21.48
CA ARG A 644 5.16 22.59 21.57
C ARG A 644 6.43 22.74 22.39
N LEU A 645 6.51 22.16 23.60
CA LEU A 645 7.74 22.15 24.41
C LEU A 645 8.85 21.41 23.68
N HIS A 646 8.47 20.35 22.96
CA HIS A 646 9.37 19.70 22.05
C HIS A 646 9.86 20.65 20.95
N GLN A 647 8.98 21.42 20.32
CA GLN A 647 9.35 22.43 19.33
C GLN A 647 10.17 23.59 19.92
N GLU A 648 9.77 24.20 21.04
CA GLU A 648 10.43 25.34 21.69
C GLU A 648 11.81 24.95 22.24
N GLY A 649 11.93 23.80 22.92
CA GLY A 649 13.24 23.26 23.36
C GLY A 649 14.13 22.89 22.17
N THR A 650 13.56 22.44 21.05
CA THR A 650 14.29 22.17 19.82
C THR A 650 14.85 23.43 19.14
N LEU A 651 14.31 24.62 19.44
CA LEU A 651 14.64 25.88 18.77
C LEU A 651 15.68 26.75 19.52
N ALA A 652 16.17 26.34 20.69
CA ALA A 652 17.24 27.08 21.38
C ALA A 652 18.52 27.09 20.53
N PRO A 653 19.27 28.22 20.44
CA PRO A 653 20.43 28.32 19.54
C PRO A 653 21.48 27.20 19.71
N PRO A 654 21.88 26.80 20.94
CA PRO A 654 22.82 25.69 21.12
C PRO A 654 22.26 24.33 20.64
N ILE A 655 20.94 24.13 20.73
CA ILE A 655 20.28 22.92 20.25
C ILE A 655 20.16 22.93 18.74
N LEU A 656 19.90 24.08 18.12
CA LEU A 656 19.93 24.22 16.65
C LEU A 656 21.33 23.93 16.11
N GLU A 657 22.39 24.48 16.73
CA GLU A 657 23.77 24.18 16.36
C GLU A 657 24.10 22.68 16.50
N LEU A 658 23.64 22.04 17.57
CA LEU A 658 23.76 20.60 17.75
C LEU A 658 23.03 19.83 16.64
N ARG A 659 21.80 20.21 16.32
CA ARG A 659 21.00 19.59 15.26
C ARG A 659 21.67 19.71 13.90
N GLU A 660 22.22 20.89 13.54
CA GLU A 660 22.99 21.05 12.29
C GLU A 660 24.21 20.14 12.25
N LYS A 661 24.94 19.97 13.37
CA LYS A 661 26.10 19.06 13.45
C LYS A 661 25.70 17.59 13.34
N LEU A 662 24.52 17.20 13.83
CA LEU A 662 24.02 15.82 13.79
C LEU A 662 23.41 15.45 12.43
N LYS A 663 22.89 16.41 11.66
CA LYS A 663 22.21 16.16 10.38
C LYS A 663 23.00 15.26 9.42
N PRO A 664 24.31 15.48 9.14
CA PRO A 664 25.03 14.65 8.18
C PRO A 664 25.13 13.17 8.60
N GLU A 665 25.36 12.90 9.89
CA GLU A 665 25.43 11.55 10.44
C GLU A 665 24.07 10.84 10.29
N LEU A 666 22.99 11.52 10.71
CA LEU A 666 21.64 10.96 10.66
C LEU A 666 21.13 10.78 9.23
N MET A 667 21.48 11.69 8.32
CA MET A 667 21.22 11.53 6.88
C MET A 667 21.99 10.33 6.30
N GLY A 668 23.20 10.05 6.79
CA GLY A 668 23.96 8.84 6.46
C GLY A 668 23.23 7.56 6.87
N LEU A 669 22.61 7.54 8.06
CA LEU A 669 21.80 6.42 8.53
C LEU A 669 20.54 6.23 7.69
N ILE A 670 19.82 7.30 7.38
CA ILE A 670 18.64 7.24 6.50
C ILE A 670 19.06 6.70 5.13
N ARG A 671 20.17 7.19 4.57
CA ARG A 671 20.72 6.69 3.29
C ARG A 671 20.99 5.20 3.35
N GLN A 672 21.64 4.70 4.40
CA GLN A 672 21.90 3.27 4.56
C GLN A 672 20.60 2.47 4.64
N GLN A 673 19.61 2.96 5.38
CA GLN A 673 18.29 2.32 5.48
C GLN A 673 17.58 2.28 4.12
N ARG A 674 17.64 3.36 3.32
CA ARG A 674 17.03 3.37 1.98
C ARG A 674 17.68 2.36 1.04
N LEU A 675 19.01 2.26 1.05
CA LEU A 675 19.74 1.27 0.25
C LEU A 675 19.35 -0.16 0.64
N LEU A 676 19.21 -0.44 1.93
CA LEU A 676 18.77 -1.75 2.41
C LEU A 676 17.33 -2.05 2.03
N ARG A 677 16.44 -1.06 2.03
CA ARG A 677 15.07 -1.22 1.51
C ARG A 677 15.04 -1.52 0.02
N LEU A 678 15.92 -0.91 -0.77
CA LEU A 678 16.08 -1.29 -2.17
C LEU A 678 16.57 -2.74 -2.29
N CYS A 679 17.48 -3.19 -1.43
CA CYS A 679 17.97 -4.56 -1.42
C CYS A 679 16.93 -5.61 -1.02
N GLU A 680 16.05 -5.27 -0.07
CA GLU A 680 14.90 -6.12 0.29
C GLU A 680 13.93 -6.27 -0.89
N GLY A 681 13.83 -5.24 -1.73
CA GLY A 681 13.02 -5.24 -2.94
C GLY A 681 11.54 -4.99 -2.70
N THR A 682 10.79 -4.81 -3.78
CA THR A 682 9.36 -4.47 -3.74
C THR A 682 8.63 -5.02 -4.96
N LEU A 683 7.37 -5.40 -4.76
CA LEU A 683 6.45 -5.76 -5.81
C LEU A 683 5.78 -4.50 -6.38
N PHE A 684 5.83 -4.39 -7.70
CA PHE A 684 5.28 -3.29 -8.47
C PHE A 684 4.20 -3.81 -9.41
N ARG A 685 3.18 -3.01 -9.67
CA ARG A 685 2.20 -3.30 -10.72
C ARG A 685 2.82 -3.02 -12.09
N LYS A 686 2.60 -3.93 -13.04
CA LYS A 686 3.04 -3.72 -14.42
C LYS A 686 2.20 -2.62 -15.07
N ILE A 687 2.87 -1.65 -15.69
CA ILE A 687 2.21 -0.50 -16.31
C ILE A 687 1.60 -0.95 -17.63
N SER A 688 0.28 -1.13 -17.64
CA SER A 688 -0.48 -1.48 -18.84
C SER A 688 -1.32 -0.30 -19.33
N SER A 689 -1.49 -0.18 -20.65
CA SER A 689 -2.34 0.85 -21.25
C SER A 689 -3.83 0.60 -20.96
N ARG A 690 -4.20 -0.64 -20.61
CA ARG A 690 -5.55 -1.08 -20.24
C ARG A 690 -5.50 -2.01 -19.03
N ARG A 691 -6.64 -2.27 -18.39
CA ARG A 691 -6.83 -3.18 -17.24
C ARG A 691 -6.37 -4.63 -17.57
N ARG A 692 -5.06 -4.82 -17.74
CA ARG A 692 -4.41 -6.10 -17.51
C ARG A 692 -4.47 -6.30 -16.00
N GLN A 693 -4.75 -7.53 -15.59
CA GLN A 693 -4.59 -7.98 -14.21
C GLN A 693 -3.35 -7.40 -13.52
N ASP A 694 -3.37 -7.44 -12.19
CA ASP A 694 -2.23 -7.27 -11.28
C ASP A 694 -1.09 -8.28 -11.56
N LYS A 695 -0.53 -8.28 -12.79
CA LYS A 695 0.77 -8.87 -13.07
C LYS A 695 1.77 -8.02 -12.30
N LEU A 696 2.17 -8.54 -11.15
CA LEU A 696 3.18 -7.93 -10.32
C LEU A 696 4.54 -8.30 -10.89
N TRP A 697 5.46 -7.35 -10.81
CA TRP A 697 6.87 -7.60 -11.07
C TRP A 697 7.66 -7.18 -9.85
N PHE A 698 8.68 -7.94 -9.51
CA PHE A 698 9.53 -7.66 -8.38
C PHE A 698 10.78 -6.95 -8.86
N CYS A 699 11.22 -5.94 -8.11
CA CYS A 699 12.50 -5.28 -8.34
C CYS A 699 13.25 -5.15 -7.01
N CYS A 700 14.55 -5.43 -7.03
CA CYS A 700 15.45 -5.24 -5.90
C CYS A 700 16.83 -4.76 -6.35
N LEU A 701 17.59 -4.22 -5.41
CA LEU A 701 18.99 -3.84 -5.60
C LEU A 701 19.89 -4.97 -5.10
N SER A 702 20.88 -5.36 -5.88
CA SER A 702 21.90 -6.31 -5.44
C SER A 702 22.61 -5.84 -4.15
N PRO A 703 23.02 -6.74 -3.23
CA PRO A 703 23.65 -6.35 -1.96
C PRO A 703 24.95 -5.52 -2.08
N ASN A 704 25.58 -5.52 -3.26
CA ASN A 704 26.76 -4.69 -3.55
C ASN A 704 26.41 -3.29 -4.08
N HIS A 705 25.11 -2.99 -4.23
CA HIS A 705 24.55 -1.74 -4.76
C HIS A 705 24.95 -1.42 -6.20
N LYS A 706 25.28 -2.42 -7.03
CA LYS A 706 25.78 -2.19 -8.40
C LYS A 706 24.79 -2.54 -9.50
N VAL A 707 23.78 -3.34 -9.20
CA VAL A 707 22.82 -3.85 -10.20
C VAL A 707 21.42 -3.86 -9.61
N LEU A 708 20.46 -3.27 -10.31
CA LEU A 708 19.02 -3.48 -10.08
C LEU A 708 18.59 -4.76 -10.80
N GLN A 709 17.92 -5.66 -10.10
CA GLN A 709 17.46 -6.93 -10.62
C GLN A 709 15.94 -6.97 -10.55
N TYR A 710 15.30 -7.47 -11.60
CA TYR A 710 13.85 -7.46 -11.69
C TYR A 710 13.26 -8.55 -12.59
N GLY A 711 11.96 -8.80 -12.45
CA GLY A 711 11.24 -9.81 -13.22
C GLY A 711 9.78 -9.93 -12.83
N ASP A 712 8.98 -10.54 -13.71
CA ASP A 712 7.57 -10.82 -13.47
C ASP A 712 7.40 -11.90 -12.38
N VAL A 713 6.37 -11.76 -11.54
CA VAL A 713 6.05 -12.68 -10.43
C VAL A 713 4.61 -13.16 -10.55
N GLU A 714 4.38 -14.46 -10.36
CA GLU A 714 3.03 -15.02 -10.30
C GLU A 714 2.32 -14.67 -8.97
N GLU A 715 1.02 -14.37 -9.07
CA GLU A 715 0.18 -13.95 -7.94
C GLU A 715 0.14 -15.03 -6.84
N GLY A 716 0.58 -14.68 -5.61
CA GLY A 716 0.61 -15.60 -4.46
C GLY A 716 1.92 -16.34 -4.21
N ALA A 717 2.96 -16.12 -5.02
CA ALA A 717 4.29 -16.69 -4.78
C ALA A 717 5.08 -15.93 -3.69
N SER A 718 5.93 -16.64 -2.93
CA SER A 718 6.90 -16.01 -2.02
C SER A 718 7.86 -15.10 -2.78
N PRO A 719 8.41 -14.03 -2.15
CA PRO A 719 9.36 -13.13 -2.81
C PRO A 719 10.49 -13.93 -3.48
N PRO A 720 10.74 -13.70 -4.78
CA PRO A 720 11.71 -14.48 -5.56
C PRO A 720 13.13 -14.30 -5.01
N THR A 721 13.96 -15.34 -5.12
CA THR A 721 15.39 -15.24 -4.76
C THR A 721 16.12 -14.39 -5.78
N LEU A 722 17.20 -13.73 -5.35
CA LEU A 722 17.98 -12.79 -6.19
C LEU A 722 18.47 -13.43 -7.52
N GLU A 723 18.69 -14.74 -7.51
CA GLU A 723 19.19 -15.52 -8.66
C GLU A 723 18.09 -15.90 -9.66
N SER A 724 16.80 -15.84 -9.28
CA SER A 724 15.68 -16.23 -10.15
C SER A 724 15.13 -15.07 -10.99
N LEU A 725 15.61 -13.85 -10.79
CA LEU A 725 15.17 -12.67 -11.55
C LEU A 725 15.93 -12.57 -12.90
N PRO A 726 15.22 -12.60 -14.04
CA PRO A 726 15.83 -12.70 -15.36
C PRO A 726 16.49 -11.40 -15.84
N GLU A 727 16.00 -10.24 -15.39
CA GLU A 727 16.45 -8.94 -15.89
C GLU A 727 17.36 -8.22 -14.92
N GLN A 728 18.36 -7.53 -15.47
CA GLN A 728 19.39 -6.80 -14.73
C GLN A 728 19.69 -5.47 -15.41
N LEU A 729 19.77 -4.41 -14.60
CA LEU A 729 20.15 -3.05 -14.97
C LEU A 729 21.34 -2.61 -14.11
N PRO A 730 22.55 -2.47 -14.68
CA PRO A 730 23.69 -1.91 -13.96
C PRO A 730 23.40 -0.48 -13.51
N VAL A 731 23.70 -0.19 -12.25
CA VAL A 731 23.49 1.14 -11.66
C VAL A 731 24.36 2.19 -12.34
N ALA A 732 25.52 1.80 -12.88
CA ALA A 732 26.42 2.68 -13.61
C ALA A 732 25.81 3.22 -14.92
N ASP A 733 24.82 2.53 -15.49
CA ASP A 733 24.17 2.92 -16.74
C ASP A 733 22.99 3.87 -16.50
N ILE A 734 22.59 4.09 -15.24
CA ILE A 734 21.47 4.97 -14.87
C ILE A 734 21.89 6.43 -15.04
N LYS A 735 21.09 7.19 -15.79
CA LYS A 735 21.28 8.62 -16.03
C LYS A 735 20.55 9.49 -15.02
N ALA A 736 19.25 9.28 -14.90
CA ALA A 736 18.38 10.13 -14.10
C ALA A 736 17.14 9.40 -13.60
N LEU A 737 16.64 9.89 -12.46
CA LEU A 737 15.34 9.52 -11.89
C LEU A 737 14.30 10.57 -12.28
N LEU A 738 13.23 10.14 -12.93
CA LEU A 738 12.08 10.96 -13.30
C LEU A 738 10.90 10.63 -12.39
N THR A 739 10.06 11.62 -12.09
CA THR A 739 8.89 11.44 -11.22
C THR A 739 7.65 12.14 -11.77
N GLY A 740 6.48 11.55 -11.52
CA GLY A 740 5.19 12.10 -11.88
C GLY A 740 5.03 12.42 -13.36
N LYS A 741 4.75 13.69 -13.67
CA LYS A 741 4.49 14.14 -15.05
C LYS A 741 5.71 14.05 -15.96
N ASP A 742 6.90 13.89 -15.40
CA ASP A 742 8.12 13.75 -16.17
C ASP A 742 8.37 12.32 -16.65
N CYS A 743 7.63 11.35 -16.11
CA CYS A 743 7.70 9.97 -16.53
C CYS A 743 7.12 9.77 -17.95
N PRO A 744 7.82 9.09 -18.87
CA PRO A 744 7.35 8.88 -20.25
C PRO A 744 5.99 8.19 -20.31
N HIS A 745 5.79 7.16 -19.49
CA HIS A 745 4.55 6.39 -19.42
C HIS A 745 3.34 7.18 -18.88
N VAL A 746 3.57 8.36 -18.30
CA VAL A 746 2.54 9.30 -17.85
C VAL A 746 2.20 10.30 -18.96
N ARG A 747 3.21 10.76 -19.71
CA ARG A 747 3.04 11.77 -20.77
C ARG A 747 2.23 11.25 -21.97
N GLU A 748 2.33 9.97 -22.29
CA GLU A 748 1.61 9.35 -23.42
C GLU A 748 0.11 9.19 -23.19
N LYS A 749 -0.37 9.13 -21.93
CA LYS A 749 -1.80 9.10 -21.57
C LYS A 749 -2.31 10.53 -21.39
N GLY A 750 -2.65 11.20 -22.49
CA GLY A 750 -3.08 12.60 -22.53
C GLY A 750 -4.21 12.98 -21.55
N SER A 751 -4.06 14.13 -20.90
CA SER A 751 -5.07 15.08 -20.39
C SER A 751 -6.45 14.58 -19.91
N GLY A 752 -6.56 13.39 -19.31
CA GLY A 752 -7.77 12.93 -18.62
C GLY A 752 -7.73 13.35 -17.15
N LYS A 753 -8.70 14.18 -16.70
CA LYS A 753 -8.83 14.66 -15.32
C LYS A 753 -9.02 13.56 -14.24
N GLN A 754 -8.99 12.28 -14.60
CA GLN A 754 -9.40 11.17 -13.71
C GLN A 754 -8.26 10.47 -12.95
N ASN A 755 -6.97 10.69 -13.28
CA ASN A 755 -5.88 9.91 -12.67
C ASN A 755 -4.79 10.73 -11.95
N LYS A 756 -5.18 11.75 -11.19
CA LYS A 756 -4.23 12.58 -10.43
C LYS A 756 -3.38 11.75 -9.45
N ASP A 757 -3.98 10.79 -8.75
CA ASP A 757 -3.32 10.01 -7.71
C ASP A 757 -2.30 9.01 -8.27
N LEU A 758 -2.52 8.47 -9.48
CA LEU A 758 -1.57 7.57 -10.13
C LEU A 758 -0.29 8.30 -10.58
N TYR A 759 -0.41 9.55 -11.01
CA TYR A 759 0.77 10.36 -11.36
C TYR A 759 1.63 10.65 -10.13
N GLU A 760 1.03 10.82 -8.95
CA GLU A 760 1.78 11.08 -7.72
C GLU A 760 2.60 9.86 -7.24
N LEU A 761 2.34 8.66 -7.78
CA LEU A 761 3.05 7.41 -7.45
C LEU A 761 3.98 6.92 -8.57
N ALA A 762 4.01 7.60 -9.71
CA ALA A 762 4.78 7.21 -10.88
C ALA A 762 6.23 7.71 -10.80
N PHE A 763 7.20 6.84 -11.05
CA PHE A 763 8.61 7.21 -11.22
C PHE A 763 9.26 6.39 -12.34
N SER A 764 10.38 6.86 -12.89
CA SER A 764 11.08 6.14 -13.96
C SER A 764 12.58 6.33 -13.84
N VAL A 765 13.32 5.25 -14.08
CA VAL A 765 14.78 5.27 -14.13
C VAL A 765 15.17 5.31 -15.60
N SER A 766 15.76 6.42 -16.03
CA SER A 766 16.36 6.54 -17.37
C SER A 766 17.76 5.95 -17.35
N TYR A 767 18.12 5.19 -18.37
CA TYR A 767 19.43 4.55 -18.46
C TYR A 767 19.91 4.44 -19.91
N ASP A 768 21.23 4.31 -20.05
CA ASP A 768 21.88 4.10 -21.34
C ASP A 768 21.60 2.70 -21.88
N HIS A 769 20.91 2.61 -23.01
CA HIS A 769 20.72 1.37 -23.75
C HIS A 769 21.33 1.49 -25.16
N GLY A 770 22.65 1.68 -25.25
CA GLY A 770 23.33 1.83 -26.52
C GLY A 770 23.28 3.26 -27.05
N GLU A 771 22.63 3.50 -28.19
CA GLU A 771 22.48 4.84 -28.80
C GLU A 771 21.19 5.56 -28.37
N GLU A 772 20.26 4.86 -27.72
CA GLU A 772 18.97 5.39 -27.27
C GLU A 772 18.86 5.40 -25.75
N GLU A 773 18.10 6.39 -25.24
CA GLU A 773 17.75 6.48 -23.83
C GLU A 773 16.55 5.58 -23.54
N ALA A 774 16.74 4.58 -22.70
CA ALA A 774 15.70 3.66 -22.28
C ALA A 774 15.17 4.03 -20.89
N TYR A 775 13.98 3.55 -20.56
CA TYR A 775 13.29 3.87 -19.31
C TYR A 775 12.76 2.61 -18.64
N LEU A 776 13.13 2.42 -17.37
CA LEU A 776 12.49 1.46 -16.49
C LEU A 776 11.39 2.20 -15.71
N ASN A 777 10.14 1.90 -16.04
CA ASN A 777 8.97 2.62 -15.55
C ASN A 777 8.36 1.93 -14.32
N PHE A 778 8.00 2.71 -13.30
CA PHE A 778 7.44 2.22 -12.04
C PHE A 778 6.17 2.96 -11.66
N ILE A 779 5.21 2.23 -11.08
CA ILE A 779 4.11 2.79 -10.28
C ILE A 779 4.23 2.17 -8.89
N ALA A 780 4.54 3.00 -7.89
CA ALA A 780 4.69 2.52 -6.53
C ALA A 780 3.35 1.99 -5.98
N PRO A 781 3.37 0.92 -5.15
CA PRO A 781 2.14 0.39 -4.55
C PRO A 781 1.55 1.32 -3.49
N SER A 782 2.35 2.22 -2.92
CA SER A 782 1.89 3.23 -1.97
C SER A 782 2.77 4.48 -2.01
N LYS A 783 2.27 5.60 -1.47
CA LYS A 783 3.05 6.84 -1.33
C LYS A 783 4.31 6.65 -0.48
N ARG A 784 4.25 5.74 0.51
CA ARG A 784 5.42 5.38 1.32
C ARG A 784 6.48 4.69 0.47
N GLU A 785 6.10 3.65 -0.28
CA GLU A 785 7.05 2.95 -1.16
C GLU A 785 7.59 3.88 -2.25
N PHE A 786 6.77 4.78 -2.79
CA PHE A 786 7.21 5.82 -3.72
C PHE A 786 8.35 6.66 -3.11
N HIS A 787 8.18 7.18 -1.90
CA HIS A 787 9.22 7.95 -1.21
C HIS A 787 10.46 7.11 -0.91
N LEU A 788 10.31 5.88 -0.42
CA LEU A 788 11.44 5.01 -0.10
C LEU A 788 12.28 4.67 -1.34
N TRP A 789 11.63 4.34 -2.46
CA TRP A 789 12.31 4.02 -3.71
C TRP A 789 12.96 5.23 -4.36
N THR A 790 12.25 6.35 -4.46
CA THR A 790 12.81 7.57 -5.06
C THR A 790 13.98 8.12 -4.25
N ASP A 791 13.91 8.10 -2.92
CA ASP A 791 15.04 8.47 -2.05
C ASP A 791 16.19 7.47 -2.16
N GLY A 792 15.91 6.16 -2.15
CA GLY A 792 16.94 5.14 -2.29
C GLY A 792 17.69 5.26 -3.60
N LEU A 793 16.98 5.45 -4.71
CA LEU A 793 17.57 5.66 -6.03
C LEU A 793 18.34 6.98 -6.10
N SER A 794 17.81 8.06 -5.51
CA SER A 794 18.55 9.33 -5.40
C SER A 794 19.85 9.15 -4.63
N ALA A 795 19.80 8.45 -3.49
CA ALA A 795 20.97 8.18 -2.66
C ALA A 795 21.99 7.25 -3.32
N LEU A 796 21.52 6.34 -4.18
CA LEU A 796 22.35 5.46 -5.01
C LEU A 796 23.09 6.26 -6.09
N LEU A 797 22.42 7.23 -6.71
CA LEU A 797 22.99 8.15 -7.72
C LEU A 797 23.81 9.30 -7.11
N GLY A 798 23.90 9.40 -5.79
CA GLY A 798 24.60 10.49 -5.09
C GLY A 798 23.83 11.82 -5.08
N SER A 799 22.57 11.80 -5.47
CA SER A 799 21.64 12.94 -5.41
C SER A 799 21.05 13.10 -4.00
N PRO A 800 20.63 14.32 -3.61
CA PRO A 800 19.99 14.55 -2.32
C PRO A 800 18.61 13.84 -2.25
N MET A 801 18.33 13.22 -1.11
CA MET A 801 17.03 12.61 -0.81
C MET A 801 16.04 13.72 -0.40
N GLY A 802 15.02 13.96 -1.22
CA GLY A 802 14.12 15.11 -1.10
C GLY A 802 12.70 14.78 -0.68
N SER A 803 12.35 13.51 -0.42
CA SER A 803 10.96 13.14 -0.15
C SER A 803 10.44 13.66 1.20
N GLU A 804 9.13 13.74 1.32
CA GLU A 804 8.44 14.02 2.58
C GLU A 804 8.82 13.00 3.67
N GLN A 805 9.01 11.72 3.31
CA GLN A 805 9.40 10.67 4.26
C GLN A 805 10.81 10.88 4.79
N THR A 806 11.78 11.25 3.95
CA THR A 806 13.16 11.54 4.43
C THR A 806 13.17 12.71 5.40
N ARG A 807 12.39 13.75 5.13
CA ARG A 807 12.25 14.88 6.05
C ARG A 807 11.65 14.45 7.40
N LEU A 808 10.61 13.62 7.38
CA LEU A 808 9.98 13.10 8.60
C LEU A 808 10.93 12.20 9.40
N ASP A 809 11.62 11.27 8.73
CA ASP A 809 12.60 10.38 9.36
C ASP A 809 13.76 11.19 9.97
N LEU A 810 14.30 12.16 9.24
CA LEU A 810 15.37 13.03 9.72
C LEU A 810 14.92 13.82 10.95
N GLU A 811 13.72 14.41 10.90
CA GLU A 811 13.18 15.16 12.03
C GLU A 811 12.97 14.28 13.26
N GLN A 812 12.49 13.05 13.08
CA GLN A 812 12.31 12.07 14.15
C GLN A 812 13.66 11.64 14.76
N LEU A 813 14.66 11.36 13.93
CA LEU A 813 16.00 11.00 14.40
C LEU A 813 16.69 12.16 15.10
N LEU A 814 16.62 13.37 14.53
CA LEU A 814 17.15 14.59 15.16
C LEU A 814 16.50 14.83 16.52
N THR A 815 15.18 14.72 16.58
CA THR A 815 14.39 14.80 17.82
C THR A 815 14.90 13.81 18.86
N MET A 816 15.01 12.54 18.49
CA MET A 816 15.39 11.47 19.39
C MET A 816 16.85 11.61 19.86
N GLU A 817 17.78 11.86 18.95
CA GLU A 817 19.19 12.05 19.27
C GLU A 817 19.42 13.30 20.12
N THR A 818 18.75 14.41 19.79
CA THR A 818 18.80 15.63 20.59
C THR A 818 18.31 15.35 22.01
N LYS A 819 17.17 14.65 22.16
CA LYS A 819 16.68 14.24 23.48
C LYS A 819 17.71 13.40 24.24
N LEU A 820 18.32 12.40 23.60
CA LEU A 820 19.34 11.57 24.23
C LEU A 820 20.53 12.39 24.75
N ARG A 821 21.01 13.38 23.98
CA ARG A 821 22.10 14.27 24.39
C ARG A 821 21.71 15.21 25.54
N LEU A 822 20.44 15.59 25.60
CA LEU A 822 19.90 16.46 26.65
C LEU A 822 19.52 15.69 27.93
N LEU A 823 19.47 14.36 27.92
CA LEU A 823 19.19 13.56 29.12
C LEU A 823 20.20 13.82 30.25
N GLU A 824 21.47 14.03 29.92
CA GLU A 824 22.51 14.34 30.91
C GLU A 824 22.36 15.76 31.50
N LEU A 825 21.58 16.62 30.85
CA LEU A 825 21.30 18.00 31.23
C LEU A 825 19.86 18.18 31.72
N GLU A 826 19.17 17.09 32.07
CA GLU A 826 17.78 17.12 32.52
C GLU A 826 17.68 17.97 33.80
N ASN A 827 16.92 19.07 33.73
CA ASN A 827 16.77 20.13 34.76
C ASN A 827 17.91 21.17 34.87
N VAL A 828 18.88 21.16 33.96
CA VAL A 828 19.88 22.24 33.85
C VAL A 828 19.37 23.30 32.86
N PRO A 829 19.30 24.60 33.23
CA PRO A 829 18.92 25.63 32.28
C PRO A 829 19.96 25.72 31.17
N ILE A 830 19.51 25.61 29.92
CA ILE A 830 20.39 25.72 28.75
C ILE A 830 20.73 27.19 28.56
N PRO A 831 22.01 27.59 28.68
CA PRO A 831 22.38 28.99 28.55
C PRO A 831 22.26 29.44 27.09
N GLU A 832 21.70 30.64 26.86
CA GLU A 832 21.58 31.21 25.50
C GLU A 832 22.95 31.49 24.86
N GLN A 833 23.97 31.77 25.68
CA GLN A 833 25.35 31.95 25.26
C GLN A 833 26.25 30.93 25.96
N PRO A 834 27.16 30.25 25.24
CA PRO A 834 28.09 29.33 25.86
C PRO A 834 28.98 30.10 26.86
N PRO A 835 29.13 29.63 28.11
CA PRO A 835 30.03 30.27 29.06
C PRO A 835 31.47 30.25 28.53
N PRO A 836 32.27 31.30 28.79
CA PRO A 836 33.63 31.39 28.29
C PRO A 836 34.48 30.23 28.82
N ILE A 837 35.26 29.62 27.93
CA ILE A 837 36.24 28.61 28.33
C ILE A 837 37.33 29.34 29.15
N PRO A 838 37.59 28.95 30.40
CA PRO A 838 38.63 29.58 31.20
C PRO A 838 40.01 29.39 30.53
N PRO A 839 40.96 30.31 30.73
CA PRO A 839 42.31 30.16 30.19
C PRO A 839 42.93 28.85 30.68
N PRO A 840 43.80 28.22 29.87
CA PRO A 840 44.47 27.01 30.29
C PRO A 840 45.24 27.26 31.61
N PRO A 841 45.32 26.27 32.50
CA PRO A 841 46.03 26.43 33.76
C PRO A 841 47.50 26.77 33.49
N THR A 842 48.08 27.57 34.37
CA THR A 842 49.48 28.03 34.26
C THR A 842 50.50 26.89 34.34
N ASN A 843 50.08 25.71 34.78
CA ASN A 843 50.84 24.47 34.72
C ASN A 843 49.90 23.30 34.38
N PHE A 844 50.46 22.26 33.73
CA PHE A 844 49.74 21.02 33.44
C PHE A 844 49.93 19.98 34.57
N ASN A 845 50.09 20.46 35.80
CA ASN A 845 50.14 19.60 36.98
C ASN A 845 48.69 19.27 37.36
N PHE A 846 48.13 18.26 36.70
CA PHE A 846 46.76 17.83 36.94
C PHE A 846 46.58 17.40 38.41
N CYS A 847 45.46 17.78 39.03
CA CYS A 847 45.17 17.42 40.42
C CYS A 847 44.99 15.90 40.66
N TYR A 848 44.89 15.12 39.59
CA TYR A 848 44.79 13.67 39.61
C TYR A 848 45.78 13.10 38.59
N ASP A 849 46.60 12.13 39.01
CA ASP A 849 47.39 11.33 38.10
C ASP A 849 46.45 10.38 37.34
N CYS A 850 46.25 10.62 36.05
CA CYS A 850 45.55 9.68 35.18
C CYS A 850 46.42 8.45 34.82
N SER A 851 47.62 8.32 35.40
CA SER A 851 48.45 7.12 35.33
C SER A 851 47.96 6.04 36.30
N ILE A 852 46.74 5.56 36.10
CA ILE A 852 46.38 4.20 36.55
C ILE A 852 46.57 3.29 35.33
N THR A 853 47.83 2.97 35.07
CA THR A 853 48.17 1.65 34.52
C THR A 853 48.30 0.72 35.72
N GLU A 854 47.22 0.03 36.07
CA GLU A 854 47.34 -1.24 36.80
C GLU A 854 46.76 -2.36 35.91
N PRO A 855 47.41 -3.54 35.91
CA PRO A 855 47.25 -4.60 34.90
C PRO A 855 45.96 -5.41 34.98
#